data_AF-A0A2H0L2R7-F1
#
_entry.id   AF-A0A2H0L2R7-F1
#
_cell.length_a   1.000
_cell.length_b   1.000
_cell.length_c   1.000
_cell.angle_alpha   90.00
_cell.angle_beta   90.00
_cell.angle_gamma   90.00
#
_symmetry.space_group_name_H-M   'P 1'
#
loop_
_entity.id
_entity.type
_entity.pdbx_description
1 polymer ?
#
loop_
_entity_poly.entity_id
_entity_poly.type
_entity_poly.pdbx_seq_one_letter_code
_entity_poly.pdbx_strand_id
1 'polypeptide(L)'
;MQELLLKPKKISKILSLPFDIGASGWYVLSVTARVRDEKQCGADATDDEDLRVEIDGEKFPKLNNPQRYFDSPAAFSGGQSRNTSKTVYFIGRFRAGQHAISLIPDQGALVDRVDVQNIADPSHVAFDLNQQAEDENNKPWLTFVLMDVGLKSFTVKAQTRWRFPDGDDIKIIVDDNIKKNKSSILHRNWIFASSVIKKFFGSETSEKTFEENLEIQELHYIELWSDKTPTVHTVSFELEAPTEAEPIQAAVKTYNPGPSGQDYNKYDKATRDSVKEWNDEFLSQKYPPQKPLDPNLVKAMIYIETGMGQHEGSNEPYPDIMQVGDIRNPAIHTLNNDGWIDPTTEKVAREYELNAEGVQEVLDYHGEANADKPEQSIKWGVRWLYHKAQGIAESGERYWRPWNEAVRNYNSEGNVAYEQKVYHLYEDGIDPFGNVLREKSDLGGFVKMFLVFVMGAFLVLSAASYALLRESGGNEIDSNNGSVLGSSVEKSGDYNGQEIESQVRNLMQESMAQYQKPQRDYGAIFKEPATLCQDHKQICFSELIFADYLDELIARMRNRKQFIEAATVLGIISAVNFSHSDVDGDGRNEIVMVIPDYLNREYMTVSVIDEVSGNFEMTQQRIYRAYFNAPDSQYPARPLDIIDLTGDAIPEIALFLSGGRWGGHLHVFSYHNGTLEQSFQTQDVYAYPEYTFTDQNRNFIMEINLKGEKFDVIPFNFECMACQHMEVEETFEYNPRIRDFALTKQSYLGIPGAMHYALIDIVGQGYDHPLLRNWSAGQKERFSYTFNQLTKESNNGIFDTIDGKPVFDEGKDEAVLRLKRHFMPEDIVVRPHEIKEQETERLSYYYESPVYSAKFTRSAGQWSLVYFAEQEKD
;
A
#
# COMPACT_ATOMS: atom_id res chain seq x y z
N MET A 1 -24.32 12.56 -35.43
CA MET A 1 -24.07 11.60 -34.35
C MET A 1 -23.46 10.37 -35.00
N GLN A 2 -22.26 9.99 -34.60
CA GLN A 2 -21.58 8.78 -35.03
C GLN A 2 -21.75 7.76 -33.90
N GLU A 3 -22.41 6.64 -34.20
CA GLU A 3 -22.55 5.53 -33.26
C GLU A 3 -21.26 4.70 -33.29
N LEU A 4 -20.58 4.58 -32.15
CA LEU A 4 -19.36 3.78 -32.00
C LEU A 4 -19.69 2.32 -31.64
N LEU A 5 -20.82 2.09 -30.99
CA LEU A 5 -21.32 0.76 -30.65
C LEU A 5 -22.74 0.57 -31.23
N LEU A 6 -22.83 -0.19 -32.33
CA LEU A 6 -24.08 -0.38 -33.11
C LEU A 6 -25.15 -1.25 -32.42
N LYS A 7 -24.77 -2.07 -31.44
CA LYS A 7 -25.67 -3.00 -30.75
C LYS A 7 -25.25 -3.17 -29.29
N PRO A 8 -26.22 -3.38 -28.37
CA PRO A 8 -25.91 -3.69 -26.99
C PRO A 8 -24.94 -4.87 -26.89
N LYS A 9 -23.92 -4.73 -26.05
CA LYS A 9 -22.85 -5.71 -25.89
C LYS A 9 -22.56 -5.92 -24.42
N LYS A 10 -22.64 -7.19 -23.98
CA LYS A 10 -22.09 -7.59 -22.69
C LYS A 10 -20.57 -7.69 -22.78
N ILE A 11 -19.88 -7.07 -21.83
CA ILE A 11 -18.41 -7.08 -21.72
C ILE A 11 -18.01 -7.60 -20.34
N SER A 12 -16.90 -8.34 -20.28
CA SER A 12 -16.22 -8.79 -19.05
C SER A 12 -14.71 -8.58 -19.12
N LYS A 13 -14.26 -7.88 -20.16
CA LYS A 13 -12.88 -7.46 -20.40
C LYS A 13 -12.92 -6.07 -21.01
N ILE A 14 -11.80 -5.35 -20.93
CA ILE A 14 -11.65 -4.02 -21.50
C ILE A 14 -12.07 -4.02 -22.97
N LEU A 15 -12.98 -3.12 -23.32
CA LEU A 15 -13.40 -2.85 -24.69
C LEU A 15 -12.96 -1.44 -25.06
N SER A 16 -11.95 -1.33 -25.94
CA SER A 16 -11.52 -0.05 -26.51
C SER A 16 -12.20 0.15 -27.86
N LEU A 17 -12.87 1.29 -28.04
CA LEU A 17 -13.55 1.68 -29.27
C LEU A 17 -12.83 2.90 -29.86
N PRO A 18 -12.08 2.74 -30.97
CA PRO A 18 -11.45 3.86 -31.64
C PRO A 18 -12.50 4.72 -32.37
N PHE A 19 -12.27 6.02 -32.43
CA PHE A 19 -13.07 6.96 -33.20
C PHE A 19 -12.21 8.09 -33.77
N ASP A 20 -12.60 8.60 -34.93
CA ASP A 20 -11.85 9.66 -35.62
C ASP A 20 -12.60 10.98 -35.53
N ILE A 21 -11.87 12.03 -35.18
CA ILE A 21 -12.35 13.42 -35.14
C ILE A 21 -11.78 14.15 -36.35
N GLY A 22 -12.66 14.52 -37.28
CA GLY A 22 -12.26 15.15 -38.54
C GLY A 22 -11.73 16.59 -38.40
N ALA A 23 -12.14 17.31 -37.34
CA ALA A 23 -11.67 18.66 -37.05
C ALA A 23 -11.65 18.90 -35.54
N SER A 24 -10.59 19.56 -35.04
CA SER A 24 -10.51 19.94 -33.64
C SER A 24 -11.71 20.82 -33.26
N GLY A 25 -12.35 20.53 -32.13
CA GLY A 25 -13.56 21.24 -31.73
C GLY A 25 -14.20 20.66 -30.48
N TRP A 26 -15.40 21.12 -30.16
CA TRP A 26 -16.18 20.61 -29.04
C TRP A 26 -17.04 19.42 -29.46
N TYR A 27 -17.08 18.41 -28.62
CA TYR A 27 -17.87 17.21 -28.84
C TYR A 27 -18.56 16.79 -27.56
N VAL A 28 -19.67 16.08 -27.75
CA VAL A 28 -20.27 15.24 -26.72
C VAL A 28 -20.05 13.78 -27.09
N LEU A 29 -19.56 13.02 -26.12
CA LEU A 29 -19.51 11.57 -26.18
C LEU A 29 -20.48 11.01 -25.13
N SER A 30 -21.37 10.09 -25.49
CA SER A 30 -22.33 9.51 -24.56
C SER A 30 -22.17 8.01 -24.44
N VAL A 31 -22.17 7.50 -23.21
CA VAL A 31 -22.15 6.08 -22.88
C VAL A 31 -23.43 5.73 -22.13
N THR A 32 -24.21 4.79 -22.65
CA THR A 32 -25.36 4.20 -21.96
C THR A 32 -25.03 2.77 -21.61
N ALA A 33 -25.13 2.41 -20.33
CA ALA A 33 -24.83 1.05 -19.86
C ALA A 33 -25.67 0.68 -18.64
N ARG A 34 -25.62 -0.61 -18.32
CA ARG A 34 -26.25 -1.26 -17.17
C ARG A 34 -25.24 -2.17 -16.50
N VAL A 35 -25.33 -2.18 -15.19
CA VAL A 35 -24.49 -3.01 -14.32
C VAL A 35 -25.33 -3.57 -13.20
N ARG A 36 -25.14 -4.84 -12.86
CA ARG A 36 -25.92 -5.58 -11.86
C ARG A 36 -25.32 -5.42 -10.46
N ASP A 37 -26.18 -5.38 -9.45
CA ASP A 37 -25.68 -5.52 -8.07
C ASP A 37 -25.28 -6.97 -7.75
N GLU A 38 -24.57 -7.15 -6.64
CA GLU A 38 -24.15 -8.45 -6.10
C GLU A 38 -25.29 -9.50 -6.15
N LYS A 39 -26.49 -9.11 -5.71
CA LYS A 39 -27.67 -9.99 -5.67
C LYS A 39 -28.17 -10.41 -7.04
N GLN A 40 -28.00 -9.56 -8.05
CA GLN A 40 -28.36 -9.82 -9.44
C GLN A 40 -27.26 -10.57 -10.22
N CYS A 41 -26.03 -10.61 -9.71
CA CYS A 41 -24.92 -11.37 -10.29
C CYS A 41 -25.03 -12.87 -10.04
N GLY A 42 -25.54 -13.27 -8.86
CA GLY A 42 -25.80 -14.65 -8.48
C GLY A 42 -25.83 -14.79 -6.96
N ALA A 43 -26.40 -15.88 -6.44
CA ALA A 43 -26.45 -16.10 -4.98
C ALA A 43 -25.05 -16.32 -4.35
N ASP A 44 -24.06 -16.69 -5.18
CA ASP A 44 -22.67 -16.92 -4.77
C ASP A 44 -21.75 -15.74 -5.15
N ALA A 45 -22.26 -14.67 -5.75
CA ALA A 45 -21.44 -13.52 -6.12
C ALA A 45 -21.11 -12.71 -4.86
N THR A 46 -19.82 -12.43 -4.63
CA THR A 46 -19.33 -11.62 -3.51
C THR A 46 -19.12 -10.15 -3.88
N ASP A 47 -19.38 -9.81 -5.14
CA ASP A 47 -19.03 -8.54 -5.76
C ASP A 47 -20.09 -8.14 -6.80
N ASP A 48 -20.24 -6.85 -7.05
CA ASP A 48 -21.13 -6.29 -8.05
C ASP A 48 -20.48 -6.16 -9.43
N GLU A 49 -21.29 -5.92 -10.46
CA GLU A 49 -20.77 -5.49 -11.76
C GLU A 49 -20.52 -3.98 -11.70
N ASP A 50 -19.33 -3.53 -12.13
CA ASP A 50 -18.98 -2.12 -12.25
C ASP A 50 -18.38 -1.83 -13.63
N LEU A 51 -18.51 -0.59 -14.11
CA LEU A 51 -17.93 -0.12 -15.36
C LEU A 51 -17.28 1.25 -15.20
N ARG A 52 -15.99 1.33 -15.49
CA ARG A 52 -15.25 2.58 -15.65
C ARG A 52 -15.16 2.97 -17.14
N VAL A 53 -15.24 4.26 -17.41
CA VAL A 53 -15.01 4.85 -18.73
C VAL A 53 -13.72 5.66 -18.68
N GLU A 54 -12.90 5.52 -19.72
CA GLU A 54 -11.72 6.37 -19.96
C GLU A 54 -11.75 6.89 -21.40
N ILE A 55 -11.28 8.11 -21.63
CA ILE A 55 -11.18 8.73 -22.95
C ILE A 55 -9.72 9.12 -23.18
N ASP A 56 -9.07 8.53 -24.18
CA ASP A 56 -7.64 8.70 -24.44
C ASP A 56 -6.77 8.46 -23.18
N GLY A 57 -7.17 7.46 -22.39
CA GLY A 57 -6.55 7.10 -21.10
C GLY A 57 -6.80 8.10 -19.97
N GLU A 58 -7.58 9.15 -20.19
CA GLU A 58 -8.03 10.06 -19.14
C GLU A 58 -9.04 9.36 -18.23
N LYS A 59 -8.77 9.41 -16.92
CA LYS A 59 -9.63 8.86 -15.88
C LYS A 59 -10.54 9.96 -15.34
N PHE A 60 -11.76 9.59 -14.98
CA PHE A 60 -12.74 10.50 -14.41
C PHE A 60 -12.99 10.16 -12.94
N PRO A 61 -12.16 10.66 -12.00
CA PRO A 61 -12.28 10.31 -10.60
C PRO A 61 -13.42 11.05 -9.92
N LYS A 62 -13.80 10.60 -8.72
CA LYS A 62 -14.64 11.38 -7.82
C LYS A 62 -13.89 12.62 -7.32
N LEU A 63 -14.50 13.80 -7.36
CA LEU A 63 -13.84 15.08 -7.02
C LEU A 63 -13.27 15.10 -5.60
N ASN A 64 -14.02 14.59 -4.62
CA ASN A 64 -13.58 14.50 -3.23
C ASN A 64 -12.69 13.30 -2.89
N ASN A 65 -12.51 12.36 -3.83
CA ASN A 65 -11.66 11.19 -3.65
C ASN A 65 -11.06 10.75 -4.99
N PRO A 66 -9.92 11.35 -5.39
CA PRO A 66 -9.27 11.11 -6.68
C PRO A 66 -8.91 9.64 -6.97
N GLN A 67 -8.87 8.80 -5.93
CA GLN A 67 -8.56 7.38 -6.01
C GLN A 67 -9.73 6.48 -6.40
N ARG A 68 -10.95 7.04 -6.39
CA ARG A 68 -12.18 6.27 -6.62
C ARG A 68 -12.70 6.52 -8.02
N TYR A 69 -12.36 5.60 -8.93
CA TYR A 69 -12.77 5.65 -10.33
C TYR A 69 -14.07 4.88 -10.61
N PHE A 70 -14.25 3.69 -10.04
CA PHE A 70 -15.49 2.90 -10.24
C PHE A 70 -16.70 3.46 -9.47
N ASP A 71 -16.45 4.22 -8.40
CA ASP A 71 -17.47 4.96 -7.64
C ASP A 71 -17.70 6.40 -8.15
N SER A 72 -17.05 6.81 -9.25
CA SER A 72 -17.16 8.19 -9.72
C SER A 72 -18.52 8.44 -10.40
N PRO A 73 -18.98 9.70 -10.47
CA PRO A 73 -20.19 10.03 -11.22
C PRO A 73 -20.14 9.59 -12.70
N ALA A 74 -18.95 9.54 -13.29
CA ALA A 74 -18.72 9.12 -14.68
C ALA A 74 -18.72 7.59 -14.87
N ALA A 75 -18.60 6.82 -13.80
CA ALA A 75 -18.62 5.36 -13.82
C ALA A 75 -20.04 4.80 -13.60
N PHE A 76 -20.19 3.48 -13.75
CA PHE A 76 -21.43 2.77 -13.50
C PHE A 76 -21.18 1.79 -12.36
N SER A 77 -21.82 2.02 -11.21
CA SER A 77 -21.72 1.11 -10.08
C SER A 77 -22.94 0.20 -9.99
N GLY A 78 -22.72 -1.11 -9.84
CA GLY A 78 -23.76 -2.14 -9.72
C GLY A 78 -24.61 -1.95 -8.48
N GLY A 79 -23.98 -1.76 -7.33
CA GLY A 79 -24.63 -1.55 -6.04
C GLY A 79 -25.48 -0.28 -6.02
N GLN A 80 -25.09 0.72 -6.80
CA GLN A 80 -25.89 1.92 -7.02
C GLN A 80 -27.00 1.70 -8.04
N SER A 81 -26.70 1.23 -9.25
CA SER A 81 -27.61 1.23 -10.41
C SER A 81 -28.56 0.04 -10.45
N ARG A 82 -28.18 -1.12 -9.90
CA ARG A 82 -29.01 -2.34 -9.79
C ARG A 82 -29.69 -2.77 -11.10
N ASN A 83 -28.90 -2.84 -12.17
CA ASN A 83 -29.31 -3.21 -13.53
C ASN A 83 -30.24 -2.19 -14.23
N THR A 84 -30.40 -0.99 -13.67
CA THR A 84 -31.08 0.11 -14.37
C THR A 84 -30.15 0.80 -15.36
N SER A 85 -30.73 1.38 -16.42
CA SER A 85 -29.97 2.13 -17.41
C SER A 85 -29.49 3.47 -16.86
N LYS A 86 -28.19 3.72 -16.98
CA LYS A 86 -27.58 5.04 -16.76
C LYS A 86 -26.99 5.54 -18.08
N THR A 87 -27.01 6.85 -18.29
CA THR A 87 -26.28 7.50 -19.40
C THR A 87 -25.34 8.57 -18.87
N VAL A 88 -24.09 8.53 -19.32
CA VAL A 88 -23.05 9.51 -19.01
C VAL A 88 -22.70 10.28 -20.29
N TYR A 89 -22.78 11.61 -20.25
CA TYR A 89 -22.43 12.52 -21.33
C TYR A 89 -21.12 13.24 -20.99
N PHE A 90 -20.08 13.03 -21.77
CA PHE A 90 -18.78 13.71 -21.67
C PHE A 90 -18.76 14.87 -22.65
N ILE A 91 -18.68 16.10 -22.14
CA ILE A 91 -18.68 17.34 -22.91
C ILE A 91 -17.29 17.94 -22.80
N GLY A 92 -16.56 18.03 -23.91
CA GLY A 92 -15.19 18.53 -23.91
C GLY A 92 -14.64 18.80 -25.30
N ARG A 93 -13.40 19.27 -25.33
CA ARG A 93 -12.68 19.60 -26.57
C ARG A 93 -11.83 18.43 -27.02
N PHE A 94 -11.98 18.04 -28.29
CA PHE A 94 -11.18 17.00 -28.93
C PHE A 94 -10.33 17.61 -30.04
N ARG A 95 -9.13 17.06 -30.24
CA ARG A 95 -8.26 17.43 -31.36
C ARG A 95 -8.69 16.68 -32.62
N ALA A 96 -8.28 17.14 -33.79
CA ALA A 96 -8.40 16.35 -35.00
C ALA A 96 -7.46 15.14 -34.90
N GLY A 97 -7.93 13.98 -35.32
CA GLY A 97 -7.16 12.73 -35.30
C GLY A 97 -7.92 11.55 -34.72
N GLN A 98 -7.17 10.49 -34.44
CA GLN A 98 -7.69 9.26 -33.86
C GLN A 98 -7.71 9.36 -32.33
N HIS A 99 -8.84 8.94 -31.76
CA HIS A 99 -9.11 8.89 -30.33
C HIS A 99 -9.61 7.50 -29.95
N ALA A 100 -9.66 7.21 -28.65
CA ALA A 100 -10.23 5.97 -28.15
C ALA A 100 -11.02 6.19 -26.87
N ILE A 101 -12.19 5.55 -26.79
CA ILE A 101 -12.92 5.37 -25.54
C ILE A 101 -12.70 3.94 -25.05
N SER A 102 -12.23 3.80 -23.81
CA SER A 102 -12.01 2.52 -23.15
C SER A 102 -13.10 2.27 -22.11
N LEU A 103 -13.77 1.13 -22.24
CA LEU A 103 -14.83 0.65 -21.36
C LEU A 103 -14.24 -0.50 -20.54
N ILE A 104 -14.03 -0.26 -19.25
CA ILE A 104 -13.23 -1.12 -18.36
C ILE A 104 -14.18 -1.71 -17.31
N PRO A 105 -14.69 -2.95 -17.52
CA PRO A 105 -15.53 -3.60 -16.52
C PRO A 105 -14.67 -4.16 -15.38
N ASP A 106 -15.22 -4.22 -14.18
CA ASP A 106 -14.64 -4.99 -13.05
C ASP A 106 -15.00 -6.48 -13.22
N GLN A 107 -16.25 -6.85 -12.94
CA GLN A 107 -16.80 -8.19 -13.23
C GLN A 107 -17.48 -8.27 -14.61
N GLY A 108 -18.16 -7.20 -15.02
CA GLY A 108 -18.89 -7.15 -16.27
C GLY A 108 -19.79 -5.94 -16.40
N ALA A 109 -20.31 -5.71 -17.60
CA ALA A 109 -21.31 -4.68 -17.87
C ALA A 109 -22.09 -4.99 -19.14
N LEU A 110 -23.33 -4.52 -19.24
CA LEU A 110 -24.08 -4.46 -20.50
C LEU A 110 -24.01 -3.02 -21.03
N VAL A 111 -23.22 -2.80 -22.07
CA VAL A 111 -23.11 -1.49 -22.72
C VAL A 111 -24.15 -1.43 -23.83
N ASP A 112 -25.14 -0.56 -23.68
CA ASP A 112 -26.26 -0.44 -24.61
C ASP A 112 -25.88 0.39 -25.84
N ARG A 113 -25.19 1.52 -25.62
CA ARG A 113 -24.88 2.49 -26.68
C ARG A 113 -23.65 3.34 -26.35
N VAL A 114 -22.87 3.67 -27.39
CA VAL A 114 -21.78 4.65 -27.31
C VAL A 114 -21.84 5.53 -28.55
N ASP A 115 -21.94 6.84 -28.36
CA ASP A 115 -22.09 7.81 -29.46
C ASP A 115 -21.13 8.98 -29.31
N VAL A 116 -20.77 9.61 -30.43
CA VAL A 116 -20.04 10.87 -30.48
C VAL A 116 -20.72 11.88 -31.41
N GLN A 117 -20.78 13.14 -30.99
CA GLN A 117 -21.39 14.21 -31.76
C GLN A 117 -20.65 15.53 -31.58
N ASN A 118 -20.43 16.26 -32.67
CA ASN A 118 -19.88 17.61 -32.62
C ASN A 118 -20.88 18.61 -32.03
N ILE A 119 -20.36 19.53 -31.23
CA ILE A 119 -21.07 20.67 -30.65
C ILE A 119 -20.69 21.92 -31.44
N ALA A 120 -21.67 22.51 -32.12
CA ALA A 120 -21.44 23.69 -32.97
C ALA A 120 -21.22 24.98 -32.15
N ASP A 121 -21.94 25.12 -31.04
CA ASP A 121 -21.83 26.25 -30.11
C ASP A 121 -21.53 25.70 -28.71
N PRO A 122 -20.28 25.75 -28.24
CA PRO A 122 -19.93 25.25 -26.92
C PRO A 122 -20.46 26.14 -25.79
N SER A 123 -20.82 27.39 -26.06
CA SER A 123 -21.37 28.28 -25.03
C SER A 123 -22.81 27.91 -24.65
N HIS A 124 -23.54 27.27 -25.56
CA HIS A 124 -24.92 26.83 -25.35
C HIS A 124 -25.11 25.38 -25.83
N VAL A 125 -25.09 24.42 -24.90
CA VAL A 125 -25.25 23.00 -25.21
C VAL A 125 -26.62 22.53 -24.73
N ALA A 126 -27.47 22.05 -25.63
CA ALA A 126 -28.81 21.57 -25.30
C ALA A 126 -29.05 20.13 -25.75
N PHE A 127 -29.63 19.33 -24.86
CA PHE A 127 -30.00 17.94 -25.08
C PHE A 127 -31.51 17.80 -25.06
N ASP A 128 -32.08 17.34 -26.17
CA ASP A 128 -33.50 17.00 -26.28
C ASP A 128 -33.65 15.48 -26.05
N LEU A 129 -33.70 15.11 -24.77
CA LEU A 129 -33.54 13.72 -24.32
C LEU A 129 -34.85 12.94 -24.46
N ASN A 130 -35.94 13.49 -23.93
CA ASN A 130 -37.23 12.79 -23.77
C ASN A 130 -37.08 11.37 -23.19
N GLN A 131 -36.17 11.23 -22.21
CA GLN A 131 -35.86 9.95 -21.57
C GLN A 131 -36.68 9.80 -20.30
N GLN A 132 -37.24 8.61 -20.09
CA GLN A 132 -37.89 8.22 -18.85
C GLN A 132 -36.97 7.29 -18.06
N ALA A 133 -36.82 7.54 -16.76
CA ALA A 133 -36.07 6.66 -15.88
C ALA A 133 -36.82 5.34 -15.67
N GLU A 134 -36.07 4.27 -15.44
CA GLU A 134 -36.63 2.96 -15.08
C GLU A 134 -37.09 2.94 -13.62
N ASP A 135 -38.11 2.12 -13.32
CA ASP A 135 -38.76 2.12 -12.01
C ASP A 135 -37.85 1.54 -10.93
N GLU A 136 -37.15 2.41 -10.22
CA GLU A 136 -36.34 2.10 -9.04
C GLU A 136 -36.15 3.35 -8.18
N ASN A 137 -35.76 3.15 -6.93
CA ASN A 137 -35.64 4.25 -5.97
C ASN A 137 -34.18 4.70 -5.75
N ASN A 138 -33.96 6.02 -5.76
CA ASN A 138 -32.69 6.68 -5.45
C ASN A 138 -31.51 6.14 -6.28
N LYS A 139 -31.63 6.24 -7.61
CA LYS A 139 -30.64 5.72 -8.57
C LYS A 139 -29.98 6.82 -9.38
N PRO A 140 -28.67 6.73 -9.68
CA PRO A 140 -28.06 7.57 -10.69
C PRO A 140 -28.68 7.23 -12.06
N TRP A 141 -29.02 8.25 -12.84
CA TRP A 141 -29.72 8.05 -14.11
C TRP A 141 -29.04 8.78 -15.27
N LEU A 142 -28.85 10.10 -15.15
CA LEU A 142 -28.13 10.89 -16.15
C LEU A 142 -26.96 11.60 -15.46
N THR A 143 -25.77 11.50 -16.04
CA THR A 143 -24.61 12.26 -15.60
C THR A 143 -24.05 13.06 -16.76
N PHE A 144 -23.69 14.31 -16.50
CA PHE A 144 -22.93 15.16 -17.41
C PHE A 144 -21.56 15.43 -16.80
N VAL A 145 -20.51 15.08 -17.55
CA VAL A 145 -19.10 15.30 -17.23
C VAL A 145 -18.63 16.45 -18.10
N LEU A 146 -18.27 17.56 -17.47
CA LEU A 146 -17.77 18.75 -18.14
C LEU A 146 -16.24 18.74 -18.04
N MET A 147 -15.55 18.65 -19.18
CA MET A 147 -14.09 18.55 -19.26
C MET A 147 -13.51 19.88 -19.73
N ASP A 148 -12.60 20.46 -18.94
CA ASP A 148 -11.91 21.73 -19.24
C ASP A 148 -12.85 22.91 -19.57
N VAL A 149 -13.98 23.02 -18.88
CA VAL A 149 -15.00 24.03 -19.17
C VAL A 149 -15.70 24.50 -17.90
N GLY A 150 -15.98 25.81 -17.82
CA GLY A 150 -16.73 26.39 -16.70
C GLY A 150 -18.25 26.25 -16.90
N LEU A 151 -18.99 26.26 -15.81
CA LEU A 151 -20.45 26.16 -15.80
C LEU A 151 -21.09 27.44 -15.26
N LYS A 152 -21.68 28.27 -16.13
CA LYS A 152 -22.42 29.45 -15.67
C LYS A 152 -23.76 29.03 -15.10
N SER A 153 -24.55 28.34 -15.91
CA SER A 153 -25.85 27.83 -15.49
C SER A 153 -26.26 26.60 -16.27
N PHE A 154 -27.26 25.89 -15.77
CA PHE A 154 -27.94 24.85 -16.53
C PHE A 154 -29.44 24.82 -16.22
N THR A 155 -30.23 24.37 -17.19
CA THR A 155 -31.67 24.26 -17.09
C THR A 155 -32.10 22.82 -17.30
N VAL A 156 -32.94 22.31 -16.40
CA VAL A 156 -33.56 20.99 -16.51
C VAL A 156 -35.06 21.15 -16.64
N LYS A 157 -35.64 20.55 -17.67
CA LYS A 157 -37.08 20.42 -17.85
C LYS A 157 -37.49 18.97 -17.67
N ALA A 158 -38.24 18.72 -16.61
CA ALA A 158 -38.63 17.38 -16.20
C ALA A 158 -40.12 17.27 -15.92
N GLN A 159 -40.65 16.07 -16.12
CA GLN A 159 -42.00 15.67 -15.81
C GLN A 159 -42.00 14.65 -14.67
N THR A 160 -42.79 14.93 -13.62
CA THR A 160 -43.00 14.05 -12.48
C THR A 160 -44.48 13.73 -12.30
N ARG A 161 -44.80 12.60 -11.68
CA ARG A 161 -46.17 12.19 -11.38
C ARG A 161 -46.22 11.48 -10.03
N TRP A 162 -47.24 11.77 -9.24
CA TRP A 162 -47.53 11.02 -8.03
C TRP A 162 -48.04 9.61 -8.37
N ARG A 163 -47.45 8.57 -7.78
CA ARG A 163 -47.95 7.18 -7.82
C ARG A 163 -48.29 6.77 -6.38
N PHE A 164 -49.10 5.74 -6.20
CA PHE A 164 -49.42 5.29 -4.83
C PHE A 164 -48.59 4.04 -4.53
N PRO A 165 -47.83 4.00 -3.41
CA PRO A 165 -47.73 5.00 -2.34
C PRO A 165 -46.64 6.06 -2.52
N ASP A 166 -45.90 6.09 -3.63
CA ASP A 166 -44.69 6.91 -3.81
C ASP A 166 -44.64 7.71 -5.14
N GLY A 167 -43.81 8.74 -5.22
CA GLY A 167 -43.75 9.70 -6.30
C GLY A 167 -42.62 9.50 -7.32
N ASP A 168 -42.81 9.98 -8.55
CA ASP A 168 -41.66 10.23 -9.43
C ASP A 168 -40.92 11.48 -8.94
N ASP A 169 -39.66 11.34 -8.53
CA ASP A 169 -38.85 12.45 -7.99
C ASP A 169 -37.45 12.50 -8.67
N ILE A 170 -36.84 13.68 -8.76
CA ILE A 170 -35.47 13.89 -9.26
C ILE A 170 -34.65 14.70 -8.27
N LYS A 171 -33.48 14.17 -7.91
CA LYS A 171 -32.42 14.80 -7.14
C LYS A 171 -31.34 15.26 -8.10
N ILE A 172 -30.82 16.47 -7.89
CA ILE A 172 -29.70 17.01 -8.66
C ILE A 172 -28.50 17.20 -7.75
N ILE A 173 -27.34 16.77 -8.22
CA ILE A 173 -26.05 16.92 -7.55
C ILE A 173 -25.12 17.64 -8.52
N VAL A 174 -24.43 18.68 -8.06
CA VAL A 174 -23.41 19.39 -8.83
C VAL A 174 -22.14 19.41 -7.99
N ASP A 175 -21.06 18.80 -8.50
CA ASP A 175 -19.77 18.67 -7.79
C ASP A 175 -19.93 18.21 -6.33
N ASP A 176 -20.53 17.03 -6.14
CA ASP A 176 -20.89 16.45 -4.83
C ASP A 176 -21.91 17.28 -3.99
N ASN A 177 -22.38 18.43 -4.47
CA ASN A 177 -23.33 19.30 -3.77
C ASN A 177 -24.79 19.08 -4.22
N ILE A 178 -25.62 18.52 -3.33
CA ILE A 178 -27.05 18.30 -3.59
C ILE A 178 -27.81 19.63 -3.64
N LYS A 179 -28.56 19.86 -4.73
CA LYS A 179 -29.44 21.02 -4.89
C LYS A 179 -30.75 20.84 -4.13
N LYS A 180 -30.86 21.56 -3.02
CA LYS A 180 -31.96 21.40 -2.06
C LYS A 180 -33.24 22.11 -2.50
N ASN A 181 -34.37 21.43 -2.34
CA ASN A 181 -35.70 21.99 -2.47
C ASN A 181 -36.05 22.83 -1.24
N LYS A 182 -35.97 24.16 -1.36
CA LYS A 182 -36.31 25.08 -0.27
C LYS A 182 -37.80 25.08 0.08
N SER A 183 -38.67 24.58 -0.82
CA SER A 183 -40.12 24.60 -0.64
C SER A 183 -40.70 23.38 0.09
N SER A 184 -39.89 22.35 0.36
CA SER A 184 -40.35 21.13 1.02
C SER A 184 -39.31 20.59 1.99
N ILE A 185 -39.73 20.33 3.24
CA ILE A 185 -38.88 19.70 4.26
C ILE A 185 -38.78 18.20 4.03
N LEU A 186 -39.89 17.54 3.65
CA LEU A 186 -39.95 16.09 3.43
C LEU A 186 -39.19 15.67 2.16
N HIS A 187 -39.20 16.52 1.13
CA HIS A 187 -38.53 16.27 -0.15
C HIS A 187 -37.32 17.21 -0.32
N ARG A 188 -36.61 17.52 0.77
CA ARG A 188 -35.54 18.54 0.77
C ARG A 188 -34.42 18.25 -0.24
N ASN A 189 -34.14 16.98 -0.52
CA ASN A 189 -33.09 16.58 -1.47
C ASN A 189 -33.63 16.29 -2.88
N TRP A 190 -34.95 16.37 -3.08
CA TRP A 190 -35.64 16.10 -4.34
C TRP A 190 -36.15 17.42 -4.91
N ILE A 191 -35.37 18.01 -5.82
CA ILE A 191 -35.66 19.33 -6.37
C ILE A 191 -36.88 19.30 -7.28
N PHE A 192 -37.08 18.21 -8.02
CA PHE A 192 -38.34 17.89 -8.67
C PHE A 192 -39.00 16.81 -7.83
N ALA A 193 -40.01 17.18 -7.06
CA ALA A 193 -40.76 16.23 -6.24
C ALA A 193 -42.22 16.26 -6.65
N SER A 194 -42.81 15.09 -6.83
CA SER A 194 -44.25 14.97 -7.02
C SER A 194 -44.98 15.27 -5.70
N SER A 195 -46.14 15.92 -5.78
CA SER A 195 -46.91 16.33 -4.60
C SER A 195 -48.21 15.55 -4.48
N VAL A 196 -48.52 15.08 -3.26
CA VAL A 196 -49.80 14.41 -2.94
C VAL A 196 -51.01 15.30 -3.25
N ILE A 197 -50.91 16.63 -3.06
CA ILE A 197 -51.98 17.57 -3.39
C ILE A 197 -52.22 17.60 -4.91
N LYS A 198 -51.17 17.35 -5.69
CA LYS A 198 -51.21 17.30 -7.17
C LYS A 198 -51.59 15.93 -7.72
N LYS A 199 -51.82 14.91 -6.87
CA LYS A 199 -52.37 13.60 -7.24
C LYS A 199 -53.67 13.69 -8.07
N PHE A 200 -54.42 14.77 -7.90
CA PHE A 200 -55.66 15.03 -8.62
C PHE A 200 -55.49 15.64 -10.03
N PHE A 201 -54.30 16.16 -10.39
CA PHE A 201 -54.08 16.94 -11.62
C PHE A 201 -53.22 16.25 -12.69
N GLY A 202 -52.77 15.00 -12.48
CA GLY A 202 -51.98 14.25 -13.45
C GLY A 202 -50.46 14.47 -13.32
N SER A 203 -49.73 14.34 -14.43
CA SER A 203 -48.28 14.59 -14.49
C SER A 203 -47.97 16.09 -14.56
N GLU A 204 -46.91 16.53 -13.90
CA GLU A 204 -46.45 17.92 -13.88
C GLU A 204 -45.12 18.04 -14.61
N THR A 205 -45.09 18.85 -15.67
CA THR A 205 -43.84 19.26 -16.31
C THR A 205 -43.41 20.59 -15.71
N SER A 206 -42.18 20.65 -15.20
CA SER A 206 -41.59 21.87 -14.64
C SER A 206 -40.17 22.05 -15.14
N GLU A 207 -39.75 23.31 -15.17
CA GLU A 207 -38.44 23.73 -15.64
C GLU A 207 -37.75 24.51 -14.53
N LYS A 208 -36.47 24.23 -14.30
CA LYS A 208 -35.66 24.92 -13.31
C LYS A 208 -34.27 25.22 -13.87
N THR A 209 -33.84 26.46 -13.67
CA THR A 209 -32.49 26.93 -13.97
C THR A 209 -31.69 27.04 -12.69
N PHE A 210 -30.42 26.63 -12.76
CA PHE A 210 -29.46 26.63 -11.67
C PHE A 210 -28.28 27.50 -12.08
N GLU A 211 -28.10 28.62 -11.40
CA GLU A 211 -26.97 29.54 -11.58
C GLU A 211 -25.82 29.07 -10.68
N GLU A 212 -24.83 28.40 -11.26
CA GLU A 212 -23.74 27.77 -10.52
C GLU A 212 -22.47 28.63 -10.54
N ASN A 213 -22.18 29.29 -11.65
CA ASN A 213 -20.99 30.13 -11.86
C ASN A 213 -19.69 29.43 -11.41
N LEU A 214 -19.51 28.17 -11.82
CA LEU A 214 -18.29 27.41 -11.62
C LEU A 214 -17.25 27.87 -12.64
N GLU A 215 -16.08 28.22 -12.14
CA GLU A 215 -14.92 28.59 -12.98
C GLU A 215 -14.47 27.40 -13.83
N ILE A 216 -13.68 27.67 -14.87
CA ILE A 216 -13.10 26.62 -15.70
C ILE A 216 -12.19 25.74 -14.85
N GLN A 217 -12.53 24.46 -14.73
CA GLN A 217 -11.72 23.43 -14.08
C GLN A 217 -11.54 22.23 -15.01
N GLU A 218 -10.64 21.32 -14.61
CA GLU A 218 -10.39 20.06 -15.29
C GLU A 218 -11.70 19.24 -15.42
N LEU A 219 -12.49 19.15 -14.34
CA LEU A 219 -13.71 18.34 -14.29
C LEU A 219 -14.81 18.98 -13.44
N HIS A 220 -16.03 19.02 -13.97
CA HIS A 220 -17.27 19.16 -13.19
C HIS A 220 -18.24 18.01 -13.45
N TYR A 221 -19.04 17.66 -12.44
CA TYR A 221 -20.09 16.66 -12.53
C TYR A 221 -21.46 17.23 -12.23
N ILE A 222 -22.42 16.90 -13.08
CA ILE A 222 -23.84 17.18 -12.85
C ILE A 222 -24.59 15.87 -12.95
N GLU A 223 -25.17 15.43 -11.84
CA GLU A 223 -25.87 14.15 -11.74
C GLU A 223 -27.37 14.39 -11.51
N LEU A 224 -28.18 13.68 -12.29
CA LEU A 224 -29.61 13.54 -12.08
C LEU A 224 -29.88 12.13 -11.57
N TRP A 225 -30.38 12.06 -10.34
CA TRP A 225 -30.80 10.83 -9.71
C TRP A 225 -32.32 10.75 -9.69
N SER A 226 -32.88 9.58 -9.99
CA SER A 226 -34.32 9.36 -10.04
C SER A 226 -34.83 8.58 -8.83
N ASP A 227 -36.09 8.85 -8.50
CA ASP A 227 -36.97 7.97 -7.74
C ASP A 227 -38.16 7.63 -8.64
N LYS A 228 -38.50 6.33 -8.78
CA LYS A 228 -39.51 5.84 -9.72
C LYS A 228 -39.17 6.19 -11.17
N THR A 229 -40.13 6.70 -11.94
CA THR A 229 -40.06 6.81 -13.41
C THR A 229 -40.27 8.23 -13.94
N PRO A 230 -39.58 9.26 -13.41
CA PRO A 230 -39.66 10.61 -13.93
C PRO A 230 -39.17 10.66 -15.38
N THR A 231 -39.60 11.68 -16.12
CA THR A 231 -39.16 11.92 -17.50
C THR A 231 -38.39 13.23 -17.58
N VAL A 232 -37.23 13.24 -18.22
CA VAL A 232 -36.45 14.45 -18.51
C VAL A 232 -36.62 14.72 -19.98
N HIS A 233 -37.21 15.86 -20.29
CA HIS A 233 -37.42 16.31 -21.65
C HIS A 233 -36.15 16.94 -22.18
N THR A 234 -35.64 17.95 -21.48
CA THR A 234 -34.48 18.72 -21.92
C THR A 234 -33.52 19.00 -20.77
N VAL A 235 -32.23 19.02 -21.10
CA VAL A 235 -31.17 19.58 -20.26
C VAL A 235 -30.34 20.52 -21.13
N SER A 236 -30.13 21.76 -20.70
CA SER A 236 -29.30 22.72 -21.43
C SER A 236 -28.29 23.39 -20.50
N PHE A 237 -27.12 23.72 -21.04
CA PHE A 237 -25.99 24.28 -20.33
C PHE A 237 -25.57 25.60 -20.96
N GLU A 238 -25.34 26.60 -20.11
CA GLU A 238 -24.60 27.81 -20.45
C GLU A 238 -23.18 27.64 -19.94
N LEU A 239 -22.24 27.39 -20.85
CA LEU A 239 -20.86 27.04 -20.53
C LEU A 239 -19.90 28.21 -20.78
N GLU A 240 -18.81 28.21 -20.05
CA GLU A 240 -17.67 29.10 -20.26
C GLU A 240 -16.52 28.32 -20.88
N ALA A 241 -16.40 28.39 -22.20
CA ALA A 241 -15.27 27.81 -22.89
C ALA A 241 -13.99 28.63 -22.63
N PRO A 242 -12.83 28.00 -22.40
CA PRO A 242 -11.56 28.70 -22.37
C PRO A 242 -11.35 29.50 -23.66
N THR A 243 -10.95 30.76 -23.52
CA THR A 243 -10.59 31.62 -24.65
C THR A 243 -9.36 31.02 -25.32
N GLU A 244 -9.39 30.90 -26.65
CA GLU A 244 -8.40 30.11 -27.41
C GLU A 244 -6.93 30.40 -27.04
N ALA A 245 -6.18 29.32 -26.80
CA ALA A 245 -4.72 29.16 -26.96
C ALA A 245 -3.77 29.23 -25.75
N GLU A 246 -4.23 29.21 -24.50
CA GLU A 246 -3.37 28.71 -23.41
C GLU A 246 -3.82 27.28 -23.12
N PRO A 247 -3.02 26.23 -23.40
CA PRO A 247 -3.29 24.93 -22.77
C PRO A 247 -3.43 25.23 -21.28
N ILE A 248 -4.49 24.74 -20.64
CA ILE A 248 -4.65 24.86 -19.19
C ILE A 248 -3.39 24.24 -18.60
N GLN A 249 -2.41 25.08 -18.25
CA GLN A 249 -1.24 24.60 -17.54
C GLN A 249 -1.81 24.20 -16.20
N ALA A 250 -1.83 22.89 -15.97
CA ALA A 250 -2.26 22.35 -14.69
C ALA A 250 -1.56 23.15 -13.61
N ALA A 251 -2.35 23.83 -12.78
CA ALA A 251 -1.79 24.60 -11.69
C ALA A 251 -0.91 23.65 -10.86
N VAL A 252 0.30 24.09 -10.53
CA VAL A 252 1.17 23.27 -9.67
C VAL A 252 0.47 23.15 -8.33
N LYS A 253 0.09 21.92 -7.98
CA LYS A 253 -0.61 21.56 -6.75
C LYS A 253 0.30 21.89 -5.57
N THR A 254 -0.25 22.49 -4.54
CA THR A 254 0.45 22.74 -3.27
C THR A 254 0.32 21.54 -2.36
N TYR A 255 1.41 21.16 -1.70
CA TYR A 255 1.47 20.03 -0.76
C TYR A 255 1.86 20.52 0.63
N ASN A 256 1.42 19.77 1.64
CA ASN A 256 1.86 19.98 3.02
C ASN A 256 3.35 19.61 3.16
N PRO A 257 4.06 20.20 4.13
CA PRO A 257 5.41 19.79 4.46
C PRO A 257 5.47 18.30 4.79
N GLY A 258 6.58 17.66 4.44
CA GLY A 258 6.76 16.23 4.69
C GLY A 258 6.97 15.89 6.15
N PRO A 259 7.00 14.59 6.49
CA PRO A 259 7.25 14.13 7.86
C PRO A 259 8.56 14.67 8.43
N SER A 260 9.55 14.94 7.58
CA SER A 260 10.85 15.49 7.96
C SER A 260 10.95 17.01 7.69
N GLY A 261 9.82 17.68 7.43
CA GLY A 261 9.79 19.10 7.11
C GLY A 261 10.21 19.45 5.68
N GLN A 262 10.20 18.48 4.75
CA GLN A 262 10.48 18.74 3.34
C GLN A 262 9.51 19.78 2.78
N ASP A 263 10.02 20.85 2.18
CA ASP A 263 9.20 21.80 1.41
C ASP A 263 8.98 21.26 0.00
N TYR A 264 7.88 20.55 -0.20
CA TYR A 264 7.45 20.05 -1.51
C TYR A 264 7.23 21.16 -2.52
N ASN A 265 6.98 22.39 -2.08
CA ASN A 265 6.63 23.49 -2.97
C ASN A 265 7.87 24.33 -3.33
N LYS A 266 9.05 23.97 -2.82
CA LYS A 266 10.32 24.70 -2.97
C LYS A 266 10.64 25.09 -4.42
N TYR A 267 10.35 24.21 -5.37
CA TYR A 267 10.68 24.40 -6.79
C TYR A 267 9.47 24.60 -7.71
N ASP A 268 8.28 24.88 -7.18
CA ASP A 268 7.04 24.98 -7.99
C ASP A 268 7.15 25.95 -9.17
N LYS A 269 7.78 27.10 -8.93
CA LYS A 269 8.04 28.07 -9.99
C LYS A 269 8.97 27.51 -11.06
N ALA A 270 10.10 26.91 -10.67
CA ALA A 270 11.07 26.37 -11.62
C ALA A 270 10.48 25.20 -12.42
N THR A 271 9.72 24.32 -11.77
CA THR A 271 8.98 23.22 -12.41
C THR A 271 7.97 23.74 -13.42
N ARG A 272 7.09 24.69 -13.02
CA ARG A 272 6.11 25.28 -13.93
C ARG A 272 6.76 25.97 -15.12
N ASP A 273 7.77 26.80 -14.87
CA ASP A 273 8.40 27.61 -15.90
C ASP A 273 9.16 26.71 -16.91
N SER A 274 9.83 25.65 -16.43
CA SER A 274 10.54 24.68 -17.30
C SER A 274 9.57 23.83 -18.12
N VAL A 275 8.50 23.34 -17.50
CA VAL A 275 7.47 22.56 -18.20
C VAL A 275 6.71 23.44 -19.20
N LYS A 276 6.48 24.72 -18.88
CA LYS A 276 5.92 25.69 -19.83
C LYS A 276 6.83 25.86 -21.04
N GLU A 277 8.12 26.14 -20.82
CA GLU A 277 9.09 26.35 -21.90
C GLU A 277 9.09 25.19 -22.90
N TRP A 278 9.23 23.95 -22.41
CA TRP A 278 9.28 22.78 -23.29
C TRP A 278 7.91 22.40 -23.88
N ASN A 279 6.81 22.60 -23.15
CA ASN A 279 5.48 22.45 -23.73
C ASN A 279 5.27 23.43 -24.88
N ASP A 280 5.61 24.71 -24.70
CA ASP A 280 5.47 25.73 -25.75
C ASP A 280 6.30 25.35 -26.99
N GLU A 281 7.51 24.83 -26.80
CA GLU A 281 8.35 24.33 -27.88
C GLU A 281 7.72 23.13 -28.59
N PHE A 282 7.52 22.00 -27.89
CA PHE A 282 7.07 20.75 -28.52
C PHE A 282 5.62 20.79 -29.03
N LEU A 283 4.74 21.56 -28.40
CA LEU A 283 3.36 21.71 -28.87
C LEU A 283 3.26 22.58 -30.13
N SER A 284 4.26 23.42 -30.41
CA SER A 284 4.31 24.24 -31.63
C SER A 284 4.80 23.47 -32.86
N GLN A 285 5.33 22.26 -32.66
CA GLN A 285 5.92 21.46 -33.73
C GLN A 285 4.87 20.75 -34.59
N LYS A 286 5.30 20.24 -35.75
CA LYS A 286 4.43 19.52 -36.70
C LYS A 286 3.83 18.24 -36.12
N TYR A 287 4.56 17.57 -35.22
CA TYR A 287 4.17 16.32 -34.57
C TYR A 287 4.24 16.49 -33.05
N PRO A 288 3.31 17.23 -32.43
CA PRO A 288 3.33 17.51 -31.00
C PRO A 288 2.90 16.28 -30.18
N PRO A 289 3.26 16.20 -28.89
CA PRO A 289 2.70 15.18 -28.00
C PRO A 289 1.19 15.32 -27.90
N GLN A 290 0.49 14.18 -27.78
CA GLN A 290 -0.97 14.16 -27.67
C GLN A 290 -1.46 14.91 -26.42
N LYS A 291 -0.77 14.71 -25.29
CA LYS A 291 -1.01 15.41 -24.03
C LYS A 291 0.22 16.25 -23.65
N PRO A 292 0.06 17.52 -23.24
CA PRO A 292 1.17 18.30 -22.69
C PRO A 292 1.71 17.62 -21.44
N LEU A 293 2.97 17.89 -21.10
CA LEU A 293 3.54 17.42 -19.84
C LEU A 293 2.92 18.19 -18.67
N ASP A 294 2.42 17.47 -17.66
CA ASP A 294 1.89 18.08 -16.43
C ASP A 294 3.05 18.44 -15.48
N PRO A 295 3.16 19.70 -15.02
CA PRO A 295 4.20 20.07 -14.06
C PRO A 295 4.09 19.34 -12.72
N ASN A 296 2.92 18.82 -12.35
CA ASN A 296 2.76 18.01 -11.14
C ASN A 296 3.40 16.62 -11.27
N LEU A 297 3.48 16.06 -12.48
CA LEU A 297 4.21 14.81 -12.71
C LEU A 297 5.71 15.02 -12.49
N VAL A 298 6.25 16.11 -13.05
CA VAL A 298 7.65 16.50 -12.85
C VAL A 298 7.95 16.77 -11.37
N LYS A 299 7.02 17.45 -10.67
CA LYS A 299 7.12 17.66 -9.22
C LYS A 299 7.19 16.35 -8.44
N ALA A 300 6.36 15.36 -8.79
CA ALA A 300 6.42 14.03 -8.18
C ALA A 300 7.76 13.33 -8.47
N MET A 301 8.29 13.44 -9.69
CA MET A 301 9.61 12.91 -10.02
C MET A 301 10.71 13.54 -9.17
N ILE A 302 10.80 14.87 -9.09
CA ILE A 302 11.81 15.58 -8.27
C ILE A 302 11.81 15.08 -6.83
N TYR A 303 10.62 14.82 -6.28
CA TYR A 303 10.51 14.27 -4.93
C TYR A 303 11.03 12.83 -4.83
N ILE A 304 10.65 11.95 -5.76
CA ILE A 304 11.12 10.56 -5.74
C ILE A 304 12.63 10.46 -5.98
N GLU A 305 13.20 11.33 -6.82
CA GLU A 305 14.63 11.36 -7.12
C GLU A 305 15.47 11.80 -5.92
N THR A 306 15.10 12.93 -5.30
CA THR A 306 16.00 13.59 -4.35
C THR A 306 15.31 14.12 -3.09
N GLY A 307 14.02 13.85 -2.89
CA GLY A 307 13.23 14.44 -1.81
C GLY A 307 13.27 15.97 -1.84
N MET A 308 13.18 16.57 -3.04
CA MET A 308 13.32 18.01 -3.26
C MET A 308 14.74 18.55 -2.97
N GLY A 309 15.76 17.74 -3.28
CA GLY A 309 17.17 18.06 -3.01
C GLY A 309 17.53 18.00 -1.52
N GLN A 310 16.86 17.15 -0.74
CA GLN A 310 17.17 16.92 0.68
C GLN A 310 17.80 15.55 0.98
N HIS A 311 17.83 14.62 0.01
CA HIS A 311 18.61 13.39 0.15
C HIS A 311 20.10 13.71 0.00
N GLU A 312 20.69 14.26 1.07
CA GLU A 312 22.14 14.37 1.24
C GLU A 312 22.68 12.99 1.62
N GLY A 313 22.98 12.16 0.62
CA GLY A 313 23.51 10.81 0.83
C GLY A 313 24.38 10.34 -0.32
N SER A 314 25.70 10.34 -0.09
CA SER A 314 26.81 9.87 -0.95
C SER A 314 27.35 10.86 -2.02
N ASN A 315 28.38 11.59 -1.61
CA ASN A 315 29.49 12.15 -2.41
C ASN A 315 29.25 13.20 -3.51
N GLU A 316 28.03 13.60 -3.84
CA GLU A 316 27.84 14.66 -4.82
C GLU A 316 26.87 15.74 -4.32
N PRO A 317 27.37 16.83 -3.70
CA PRO A 317 26.58 18.00 -3.36
C PRO A 317 26.29 18.81 -4.64
N TYR A 318 25.78 18.16 -5.68
CA TYR A 318 25.31 18.82 -6.88
C TYR A 318 23.82 19.10 -6.76
N PRO A 319 23.37 20.26 -7.25
CA PRO A 319 21.95 20.62 -7.25
C PRO A 319 21.14 19.82 -8.30
N ASP A 320 21.55 18.59 -8.58
CA ASP A 320 20.98 17.71 -9.59
C ASP A 320 19.74 16.97 -9.10
N ILE A 321 18.67 17.74 -8.87
CA ILE A 321 17.43 17.26 -8.27
C ILE A 321 16.58 16.36 -9.17
N MET A 322 16.88 16.28 -10.47
CA MET A 322 16.27 15.37 -11.44
C MET A 322 17.27 14.35 -12.03
N GLN A 323 18.46 14.21 -11.42
CA GLN A 323 19.49 13.20 -11.77
C GLN A 323 19.96 13.27 -13.24
N VAL A 324 19.86 14.43 -13.87
CA VAL A 324 20.26 14.63 -15.28
C VAL A 324 21.77 14.79 -15.41
N GLY A 325 22.42 15.33 -14.39
CA GLY A 325 23.87 15.58 -14.31
C GLY A 325 24.69 14.45 -13.70
N ASP A 326 24.07 13.36 -13.23
CA ASP A 326 24.80 12.14 -12.83
C ASP A 326 25.65 11.65 -14.01
N ILE A 327 26.97 11.64 -13.83
CA ILE A 327 27.95 11.23 -14.85
C ILE A 327 27.81 9.76 -15.29
N ARG A 328 27.07 8.96 -14.52
CA ARG A 328 26.75 7.56 -14.84
C ARG A 328 25.49 7.45 -15.70
N ASN A 329 24.67 8.51 -15.73
CA ASN A 329 23.46 8.59 -16.53
C ASN A 329 23.79 9.16 -17.93
N PRO A 330 23.33 8.54 -19.03
CA PRO A 330 23.54 9.09 -20.37
C PRO A 330 22.87 10.46 -20.61
N ALA A 331 21.99 10.94 -19.72
CA ALA A 331 21.12 12.08 -19.98
C ALA A 331 21.86 13.36 -20.42
N ILE A 332 22.74 13.92 -19.60
CA ILE A 332 23.47 15.17 -19.94
C ILE A 332 24.37 15.01 -21.17
N HIS A 333 24.99 13.84 -21.32
CA HIS A 333 25.83 13.51 -22.47
C HIS A 333 25.02 13.43 -23.77
N THR A 334 23.83 12.85 -23.69
CA THR A 334 22.89 12.75 -24.81
C THR A 334 22.46 14.15 -25.24
N LEU A 335 22.02 14.98 -24.29
CA LEU A 335 21.57 16.35 -24.54
C LEU A 335 22.68 17.22 -25.15
N ASN A 336 23.91 17.12 -24.64
CA ASN A 336 25.05 17.87 -25.17
C ASN A 336 25.71 17.22 -26.40
N ASN A 337 25.26 16.04 -26.84
CA ASN A 337 25.81 15.32 -27.99
C ASN A 337 27.36 15.24 -27.98
N ASP A 338 27.97 15.06 -26.79
CA ASP A 338 29.41 15.22 -26.58
C ASP A 338 30.26 14.01 -27.03
N GLY A 339 29.61 13.02 -27.64
CA GLY A 339 30.25 11.82 -28.16
C GLY A 339 30.43 10.71 -27.12
N TRP A 340 29.80 10.82 -25.94
CA TRP A 340 29.78 9.75 -24.96
C TRP A 340 29.25 8.44 -25.55
N ILE A 341 29.93 7.34 -25.20
CA ILE A 341 29.61 5.99 -25.65
C ILE A 341 29.06 5.24 -24.45
N ASP A 342 27.85 4.71 -24.59
CA ASP A 342 27.22 3.89 -23.58
C ASP A 342 28.09 2.65 -23.28
N PRO A 343 28.55 2.47 -22.03
CA PRO A 343 29.42 1.36 -21.67
C PRO A 343 28.72 0.00 -21.77
N THR A 344 27.39 -0.02 -21.79
CA THR A 344 26.56 -1.24 -21.90
C THR A 344 26.21 -1.55 -23.35
N THR A 345 25.84 -0.53 -24.13
CA THR A 345 25.35 -0.73 -25.51
C THR A 345 26.40 -0.47 -26.59
N GLU A 346 27.55 0.11 -26.23
CA GLU A 346 28.63 0.56 -27.13
C GLU A 346 28.16 1.57 -28.21
N LYS A 347 26.99 2.18 -28.02
CA LYS A 347 26.43 3.18 -28.95
C LYS A 347 26.74 4.59 -28.47
N VAL A 348 27.00 5.48 -29.42
CA VAL A 348 27.10 6.92 -29.13
C VAL A 348 25.71 7.42 -28.76
N ALA A 349 25.58 7.98 -27.55
CA ALA A 349 24.36 8.61 -27.11
C ALA A 349 24.14 9.92 -27.88
N ARG A 350 22.93 10.13 -28.43
CA ARG A 350 22.62 11.31 -29.23
C ARG A 350 21.22 11.85 -28.96
N GLU A 351 21.14 13.16 -28.75
CA GLU A 351 19.87 13.88 -28.84
C GLU A 351 19.54 14.15 -30.31
N TYR A 352 18.29 13.91 -30.67
CA TYR A 352 17.82 14.13 -32.03
C TYR A 352 16.36 14.60 -32.03
N GLU A 353 15.97 15.19 -33.15
CA GLU A 353 14.59 15.57 -33.46
C GLU A 353 14.30 15.37 -34.95
N LEU A 354 13.04 15.15 -35.29
CA LEU A 354 12.58 15.16 -36.68
C LEU A 354 12.13 16.58 -37.04
N ASN A 355 12.80 17.19 -38.03
CA ASN A 355 12.41 18.50 -38.54
C ASN A 355 11.07 18.45 -39.30
N ALA A 356 10.59 19.59 -39.80
CA ALA A 356 9.30 19.68 -40.49
C ALA A 356 9.20 18.78 -41.74
N GLU A 357 10.34 18.46 -42.35
CA GLU A 357 10.51 17.59 -43.51
C GLU A 357 10.62 16.11 -43.14
N GLY A 358 10.64 15.76 -41.84
CA GLY A 358 10.80 14.38 -41.36
C GLY A 358 12.24 13.87 -41.43
N VAL A 359 13.23 14.76 -41.49
CA VAL A 359 14.65 14.40 -41.43
C VAL A 359 15.12 14.47 -39.99
N GLN A 360 15.85 13.44 -39.56
CA GLN A 360 16.45 13.39 -38.23
C GLN A 360 17.63 14.37 -38.16
N GLU A 361 17.51 15.38 -37.33
CA GLU A 361 18.56 16.34 -37.00
C GLU A 361 19.10 16.05 -35.60
N VAL A 362 20.42 16.08 -35.47
CA VAL A 362 21.10 15.92 -34.18
C VAL A 362 21.05 17.27 -33.47
N LEU A 363 20.48 17.33 -32.27
CA LEU A 363 20.32 18.57 -31.50
C LEU A 363 21.46 18.73 -30.50
N ASP A 364 22.38 19.64 -30.73
CA ASP A 364 23.45 19.95 -29.78
C ASP A 364 23.12 21.24 -29.02
N TYR A 365 22.96 21.13 -27.70
CA TYR A 365 22.76 22.29 -26.82
C TYR A 365 24.06 23.00 -26.46
N HIS A 366 25.19 22.64 -27.08
CA HIS A 366 26.48 23.32 -26.99
C HIS A 366 27.01 23.52 -25.56
N GLY A 367 26.73 22.54 -24.67
CA GLY A 367 27.10 22.61 -23.25
C GLY A 367 26.14 23.43 -22.38
N GLU A 368 25.03 23.93 -22.93
CA GLU A 368 23.98 24.59 -22.14
C GLU A 368 23.26 23.60 -21.23
N ALA A 369 23.19 22.30 -21.59
CA ALA A 369 22.64 21.28 -20.71
C ALA A 369 23.59 21.00 -19.53
N ASN A 370 23.16 21.41 -18.34
CA ASN A 370 23.91 21.29 -17.10
C ASN A 370 22.98 21.06 -15.89
N ALA A 371 23.57 20.66 -14.77
CA ALA A 371 22.88 20.51 -13.49
C ALA A 371 23.54 21.36 -12.39
N ASP A 372 24.11 22.52 -12.77
CA ASP A 372 24.86 23.40 -11.86
C ASP A 372 23.98 24.12 -10.83
N LYS A 373 22.66 24.14 -11.07
CA LYS A 373 21.63 24.71 -10.17
C LYS A 373 20.34 23.87 -10.22
N PRO A 374 19.49 23.92 -9.17
CA PRO A 374 18.26 23.13 -9.15
C PRO A 374 17.35 23.46 -10.32
N GLU A 375 17.26 24.75 -10.70
CA GLU A 375 16.46 25.18 -11.84
C GLU A 375 17.00 24.65 -13.17
N GLN A 376 18.32 24.49 -13.31
CA GLN A 376 18.94 23.91 -14.52
C GLN A 376 18.73 22.39 -14.56
N SER A 377 18.91 21.71 -13.42
CA SER A 377 18.60 20.27 -13.31
C SER A 377 17.13 20.00 -13.65
N ILE A 378 16.18 20.82 -13.18
CA ILE A 378 14.78 20.71 -13.56
C ILE A 378 14.58 20.97 -15.05
N LYS A 379 15.11 22.07 -15.59
CA LYS A 379 14.94 22.43 -17.01
C LYS A 379 15.40 21.31 -17.93
N TRP A 380 16.60 20.78 -17.68
CA TRP A 380 17.18 19.74 -18.52
C TRP A 380 16.65 18.34 -18.20
N GLY A 381 16.23 18.09 -16.96
CA GLY A 381 15.49 16.88 -16.60
C GLY A 381 14.13 16.81 -17.30
N VAL A 382 13.41 17.92 -17.39
CA VAL A 382 12.17 18.01 -18.20
C VAL A 382 12.49 17.72 -19.67
N ARG A 383 13.55 18.31 -20.24
CA ARG A 383 13.95 18.03 -21.62
C ARG A 383 14.30 16.56 -21.86
N TRP A 384 14.98 15.95 -20.89
CA TRP A 384 15.30 14.54 -20.91
C TRP A 384 14.04 13.67 -20.87
N LEU A 385 13.03 14.06 -20.10
CA LEU A 385 11.73 13.37 -20.11
C LEU A 385 11.05 13.46 -21.48
N TYR A 386 11.11 14.60 -22.18
CA TYR A 386 10.66 14.69 -23.58
C TYR A 386 11.46 13.77 -24.50
N HIS A 387 12.78 13.68 -24.33
CA HIS A 387 13.61 12.73 -25.07
C HIS A 387 13.12 11.29 -24.86
N LYS A 388 12.78 10.93 -23.63
CA LYS A 388 12.25 9.59 -23.31
C LYS A 388 10.84 9.37 -23.86
N ALA A 389 10.02 10.41 -23.93
CA ALA A 389 8.68 10.34 -24.49
C ALA A 389 8.70 10.22 -26.02
N GLN A 390 9.68 10.80 -26.72
CA GLN A 390 9.74 10.68 -28.17
C GLN A 390 10.27 9.31 -28.63
N GLY A 391 9.74 8.84 -29.75
CA GLY A 391 10.25 7.69 -30.49
C GLY A 391 10.13 7.89 -31.99
N ILE A 392 10.87 7.09 -32.76
CA ILE A 392 10.79 7.02 -34.21
C ILE A 392 10.29 5.62 -34.57
N ALA A 393 9.17 5.54 -35.28
CA ALA A 393 8.62 4.28 -35.76
C ALA A 393 9.47 3.73 -36.92
N GLU A 394 9.28 2.46 -37.28
CA GLU A 394 9.97 1.86 -38.45
C GLU A 394 9.66 2.61 -39.76
N SER A 395 8.53 3.30 -39.84
CA SER A 395 8.16 4.17 -40.96
C SER A 395 8.99 5.45 -41.06
N GLY A 396 9.79 5.77 -40.03
CA GLY A 396 10.50 7.04 -39.89
C GLY A 396 9.66 8.16 -39.29
N GLU A 397 8.38 7.91 -38.98
CA GLU A 397 7.51 8.90 -38.36
C GLU A 397 7.79 9.03 -36.85
N ARG A 398 7.72 10.27 -36.35
CA ARG A 398 7.77 10.52 -34.91
C ARG A 398 6.50 9.99 -34.26
N TYR A 399 6.65 9.31 -33.14
CA TYR A 399 5.54 9.02 -32.24
C TYR A 399 5.90 9.45 -30.82
N TRP A 400 4.88 9.62 -30.00
CA TRP A 400 5.03 9.96 -28.59
C TRP A 400 4.54 8.79 -27.75
N ARG A 401 5.42 8.30 -26.89
CA ARG A 401 5.09 7.37 -25.82
C ARG A 401 4.21 8.10 -24.79
N PRO A 402 3.30 7.39 -24.12
CA PRO A 402 2.63 7.90 -22.92
C PRO A 402 3.64 8.39 -21.87
N TRP A 403 3.28 9.40 -21.10
CA TRP A 403 4.15 9.97 -20.06
C TRP A 403 4.60 8.95 -19.02
N ASN A 404 3.76 7.97 -18.68
CA ASN A 404 4.12 6.92 -17.73
C ASN A 404 5.23 5.99 -18.26
N GLU A 405 5.22 5.70 -19.57
CA GLU A 405 6.31 4.97 -20.22
C GLU A 405 7.59 5.82 -20.28
N ALA A 406 7.48 7.13 -20.51
CA ALA A 406 8.62 8.04 -20.46
C ALA A 406 9.25 8.09 -19.06
N VAL A 407 8.44 8.16 -18.00
CA VAL A 407 8.87 8.10 -16.59
C VAL A 407 9.53 6.76 -16.29
N ARG A 408 8.93 5.64 -16.71
CA ARG A 408 9.51 4.29 -16.56
C ARG A 408 10.93 4.20 -17.14
N ASN A 409 11.18 4.90 -18.24
CA ASN A 409 12.43 4.86 -18.98
C ASN A 409 13.42 5.99 -18.60
N TYR A 410 13.08 6.81 -17.60
CA TYR A 410 13.79 8.05 -17.29
C TYR A 410 15.24 7.82 -16.83
N ASN A 411 15.44 7.00 -15.79
CA ASN A 411 16.77 6.67 -15.24
C ASN A 411 17.35 5.34 -15.76
N SER A 412 16.49 4.40 -16.14
CA SER A 412 16.88 3.12 -16.71
C SER A 412 15.75 2.59 -17.59
N GLU A 413 16.08 1.79 -18.61
CA GLU A 413 15.05 1.23 -19.48
C GLU A 413 14.16 0.25 -18.69
N GLY A 414 12.86 0.58 -18.56
CA GLY A 414 11.86 -0.35 -18.02
C GLY A 414 11.69 -0.38 -16.49
N ASN A 415 12.03 0.66 -15.73
CA ASN A 415 11.87 0.66 -14.27
C ASN A 415 10.42 0.86 -13.81
N VAL A 416 9.64 -0.22 -13.79
CA VAL A 416 8.22 -0.23 -13.37
C VAL A 416 8.03 0.20 -11.92
N ALA A 417 8.96 -0.15 -11.02
CA ALA A 417 8.87 0.22 -9.61
C ALA A 417 9.03 1.73 -9.40
N TYR A 418 9.91 2.37 -10.19
CA TYR A 418 10.06 3.82 -10.19
C TYR A 418 8.81 4.52 -10.75
N GLU A 419 8.30 4.07 -11.90
CA GLU A 419 7.04 4.57 -12.47
C GLU A 419 5.90 4.52 -11.45
N GLN A 420 5.71 3.38 -10.78
CA GLN A 420 4.65 3.20 -9.78
C GLN A 420 4.80 4.17 -8.61
N LYS A 421 6.01 4.38 -8.08
CA LYS A 421 6.25 5.35 -7.00
C LYS A 421 5.93 6.78 -7.42
N VAL A 422 6.36 7.18 -8.62
CA VAL A 422 6.09 8.51 -9.17
C VAL A 422 4.59 8.71 -9.38
N TYR A 423 3.90 7.73 -9.99
CA TYR A 423 2.47 7.84 -10.28
C TYR A 423 1.61 7.76 -9.02
N HIS A 424 1.96 6.96 -8.03
CA HIS A 424 1.29 6.94 -6.73
C HIS A 424 1.35 8.32 -6.06
N LEU A 425 2.50 9.00 -6.13
CA LEU A 425 2.63 10.36 -5.62
C LEU A 425 1.88 11.39 -6.47
N TYR A 426 1.96 11.27 -7.80
CA TYR A 426 1.34 12.19 -8.75
C TYR A 426 -0.21 12.12 -8.71
N GLU A 427 -0.78 10.92 -8.74
CA GLU A 427 -2.22 10.67 -8.73
C GLU A 427 -2.80 10.79 -7.32
N ASP A 428 -2.11 10.26 -6.30
CA ASP A 428 -2.69 10.05 -4.96
C ASP A 428 -2.24 11.11 -3.96
N GLY A 429 -1.11 11.78 -4.23
CA GLY A 429 -0.48 12.68 -3.27
C GLY A 429 0.02 11.93 -2.03
N ILE A 430 0.34 10.64 -2.18
CA ILE A 430 0.85 9.77 -1.11
C ILE A 430 2.30 9.45 -1.43
N ASP A 431 3.20 9.66 -0.47
CA ASP A 431 4.62 9.32 -0.65
C ASP A 431 4.86 7.80 -0.57
N PRO A 432 6.06 7.30 -0.93
CA PRO A 432 6.39 5.88 -0.82
C PRO A 432 6.32 5.29 0.60
N PHE A 433 6.18 6.13 1.62
CA PHE A 433 6.07 5.75 3.03
C PHE A 433 4.61 5.77 3.54
N GLY A 434 3.64 6.09 2.68
CA GLY A 434 2.23 6.12 3.01
C GLY A 434 1.74 7.45 3.60
N ASN A 435 2.57 8.50 3.60
CA ASN A 435 2.16 9.81 4.11
C ASN A 435 1.33 10.54 3.07
N VAL A 436 0.15 11.03 3.48
CA VAL A 436 -0.71 11.86 2.63
C VAL A 436 -0.18 13.29 2.65
N LEU A 437 0.40 13.72 1.54
CA LEU A 437 1.00 15.04 1.37
C LEU A 437 0.01 16.09 0.88
N ARG A 438 -1.11 15.65 0.29
CA ARG A 438 -2.17 16.54 -0.18
C ARG A 438 -3.14 16.81 0.95
N GLU A 439 -3.34 18.09 1.30
CA GLU A 439 -4.40 18.47 2.23
C GLU A 439 -5.75 18.02 1.63
N LYS A 440 -6.39 17.01 2.23
CA LYS A 440 -7.83 16.81 2.03
C LYS A 440 -8.46 18.10 2.50
N SER A 441 -9.12 18.85 1.62
CA SER A 441 -9.88 20.05 2.01
C SER A 441 -10.82 19.66 3.15
N ASP A 442 -10.44 19.96 4.39
CA ASP A 442 -10.99 19.29 5.56
C ASP A 442 -12.28 19.97 6.04
N LEU A 443 -13.21 20.13 5.10
CA LEU A 443 -14.59 20.51 5.42
C LEU A 443 -15.28 19.39 6.22
N GLY A 444 -14.76 18.15 6.16
CA GLY A 444 -15.28 16.98 6.86
C GLY A 444 -14.89 16.91 8.35
N GLY A 445 -13.66 17.27 8.71
CA GLY A 445 -13.18 17.28 10.10
C GLY A 445 -13.93 18.26 10.99
N PHE A 446 -14.20 19.47 10.48
CA PHE A 446 -14.96 20.48 11.21
C PHE A 446 -16.41 20.05 11.46
N VAL A 447 -17.05 19.37 10.51
CA VAL A 447 -18.43 18.85 10.66
C VAL A 447 -18.49 17.70 11.66
N LYS A 448 -17.48 16.82 11.69
CA LYS A 448 -17.40 15.72 12.68
C LYS A 448 -17.15 16.25 14.09
N MET A 449 -16.24 17.20 14.28
CA MET A 449 -16.03 17.85 15.57
C MET A 449 -17.26 18.64 16.03
N PHE A 450 -17.94 19.35 15.12
CA PHE A 450 -19.18 20.06 15.44
C PHE A 450 -20.31 19.08 15.84
N LEU A 451 -20.44 17.93 15.18
CA LEU A 451 -21.40 16.88 15.56
C LEU A 451 -21.07 16.25 16.91
N VAL A 452 -19.80 16.01 17.23
CA VAL A 452 -19.38 15.52 18.55
C VAL A 452 -19.65 16.56 19.64
N PHE A 453 -19.41 17.84 19.38
CA PHE A 453 -19.74 18.92 20.32
C PHE A 453 -21.25 19.08 20.54
N VAL A 454 -22.06 18.97 19.47
CA VAL A 454 -23.53 19.04 19.57
C VAL A 454 -24.09 17.81 20.28
N MET A 455 -23.58 16.60 20.02
CA MET A 455 -24.00 15.39 20.73
C MET A 455 -23.52 15.37 22.18
N GLY A 456 -22.32 15.87 22.47
CA GLY A 456 -21.80 16.04 23.83
C GLY A 456 -22.63 17.05 24.64
N ALA A 457 -23.03 18.17 24.03
CA ALA A 457 -23.92 19.13 24.67
C ALA A 457 -25.31 18.54 24.97
N PHE A 458 -25.85 17.69 24.07
CA PHE A 458 -27.11 16.97 24.30
C PHE A 458 -27.00 15.93 25.42
N LEU A 459 -25.87 15.23 25.54
CA LEU A 459 -25.62 14.27 26.61
C LEU A 459 -25.49 14.97 27.98
N VAL A 460 -24.80 16.10 28.06
CA VAL A 460 -24.68 16.88 29.30
C VAL A 460 -26.02 17.49 29.73
N LEU A 461 -26.85 17.95 28.78
CA LEU A 461 -28.21 18.43 29.06
C LEU A 461 -29.15 17.29 29.51
N SER A 462 -28.98 16.08 28.97
CA SER A 462 -29.75 14.91 29.40
C SER A 462 -29.32 14.40 30.79
N ALA A 463 -28.03 14.45 31.11
CA ALA A 463 -27.50 14.09 32.43
C ALA A 463 -27.88 15.12 33.50
N ALA A 464 -27.89 16.42 33.17
CA ALA A 464 -28.39 17.47 34.06
C ALA A 464 -29.90 17.34 34.32
N SER A 465 -30.67 16.90 33.32
CA SER A 465 -32.11 16.61 33.47
C SER A 465 -32.37 15.35 34.32
N TYR A 466 -31.45 14.39 34.31
CA TYR A 466 -31.54 13.15 35.08
C TYR A 466 -31.10 13.33 36.55
N ALA A 467 -30.12 14.20 36.82
CA ALA A 467 -29.65 14.52 38.17
C ALA A 467 -30.67 15.34 38.98
N LEU A 468 -31.47 16.19 38.33
CA LEU A 468 -32.54 16.97 38.98
C LEU A 468 -33.76 16.13 39.41
N LEU A 469 -33.83 14.85 39.03
CA LEU A 469 -34.94 13.95 39.38
C LEU A 469 -34.59 12.92 40.47
N ARG A 470 -33.38 12.97 41.06
CA ARG A 470 -32.94 11.95 42.03
C ARG A 470 -32.30 12.53 43.30
N GLU A 471 -32.92 13.55 43.89
CA GLU A 471 -32.72 13.90 45.30
C GLU A 471 -33.95 13.50 46.12
N SER A 472 -34.04 12.22 46.49
CA SER A 472 -34.77 11.78 47.67
C SER A 472 -34.18 10.47 48.20
N GLY A 473 -33.49 10.56 49.34
CA GLY A 473 -33.28 9.42 50.23
C GLY A 473 -31.84 8.91 50.34
N GLY A 474 -31.17 9.35 51.42
CA GLY A 474 -30.92 8.43 52.54
C GLY A 474 -29.56 7.72 52.62
N ASN A 475 -28.79 8.21 53.59
CA ASN A 475 -28.02 7.49 54.61
C ASN A 475 -26.61 6.90 54.33
N GLU A 476 -25.73 7.36 55.22
CA GLU A 476 -24.46 6.83 55.74
C GLU A 476 -24.33 5.30 55.79
N ILE A 477 -23.10 4.80 55.63
CA ILE A 477 -22.31 4.08 56.67
C ILE A 477 -20.91 3.71 56.12
N ASP A 478 -19.90 4.33 56.73
CA ASP A 478 -18.69 3.79 57.36
C ASP A 478 -17.81 2.67 56.72
N SER A 479 -16.55 3.09 56.52
CA SER A 479 -15.33 2.56 57.17
C SER A 479 -14.52 1.37 56.57
N ASN A 480 -13.23 1.69 56.46
CA ASN A 480 -12.04 0.92 56.86
C ASN A 480 -11.26 0.02 55.87
N ASN A 481 -10.06 0.54 55.61
CA ASN A 481 -8.73 -0.08 55.75
C ASN A 481 -8.15 -1.00 54.66
N GLY A 482 -6.99 -0.59 54.17
CA GLY A 482 -6.01 -1.45 53.52
C GLY A 482 -4.93 -0.67 52.76
N SER A 483 -3.83 -0.37 53.44
CA SER A 483 -2.59 0.27 52.96
C SER A 483 -2.07 -0.17 51.58
N VAL A 484 -1.33 0.73 50.89
CA VAL A 484 0.12 0.62 50.61
C VAL A 484 0.56 1.73 49.61
N LEU A 485 1.65 2.43 49.95
CA LEU A 485 2.57 3.25 49.11
C LEU A 485 2.00 3.91 47.82
N GLY A 486 1.74 5.22 47.90
CA GLY A 486 1.53 6.07 46.73
C GLY A 486 2.29 7.39 46.88
N SER A 487 3.59 7.39 46.55
CA SER A 487 4.33 8.62 46.29
C SER A 487 4.03 9.07 44.86
N SER A 488 3.24 10.15 44.75
CA SER A 488 3.34 11.20 43.74
C SER A 488 3.81 10.77 42.33
N VAL A 489 2.85 10.42 41.47
CA VAL A 489 3.01 10.64 40.03
C VAL A 489 2.52 12.06 39.76
N GLU A 490 3.47 13.00 39.76
CA GLU A 490 3.28 14.27 39.08
C GLU A 490 3.17 14.02 37.58
N LYS A 491 2.27 14.79 36.97
CA LYS A 491 1.96 14.90 35.55
C LYS A 491 3.19 14.71 34.64
N SER A 492 3.18 13.70 33.77
CA SER A 492 4.02 13.75 32.56
C SER A 492 3.30 14.61 31.53
N GLY A 493 3.78 15.85 31.40
CA GLY A 493 3.48 16.69 30.25
C GLY A 493 4.15 16.15 28.99
N ASP A 494 3.61 16.54 27.85
CA ASP A 494 4.20 16.36 26.53
C ASP A 494 5.70 16.68 26.55
N TYR A 495 6.54 15.67 26.31
CA TYR A 495 7.96 15.90 26.04
C TYR A 495 8.12 16.28 24.57
N ASN A 496 8.64 17.48 24.32
CA ASN A 496 9.08 17.92 23.01
C ASN A 496 10.28 17.05 22.58
N GLY A 497 10.17 16.33 21.46
CA GLY A 497 11.26 15.49 20.93
C GLY A 497 12.59 16.23 20.75
N GLN A 498 12.57 17.55 20.51
CA GLN A 498 13.79 18.37 20.43
C GLN A 498 14.49 18.56 21.78
N GLU A 499 13.75 18.50 22.88
CA GLU A 499 14.29 18.65 24.23
C GLU A 499 14.98 17.36 24.69
N ILE A 500 14.43 16.20 24.30
CA ILE A 500 15.08 14.90 24.47
C ILE A 500 16.35 14.81 23.62
N GLU A 501 16.29 15.23 22.35
CA GLU A 501 17.48 15.26 21.48
C GLU A 501 18.57 16.18 22.02
N SER A 502 18.21 17.36 22.53
CA SER A 502 19.15 18.28 23.19
C SER A 502 19.75 17.68 24.46
N GLN A 503 18.96 16.96 25.26
CA GLN A 503 19.45 16.31 26.49
C GLN A 503 20.41 15.16 26.17
N VAL A 504 20.11 14.34 25.16
CA VAL A 504 20.99 13.27 24.66
C VAL A 504 22.28 13.85 24.09
N ARG A 505 22.20 14.92 23.29
CA ARG A 505 23.36 15.63 22.73
C ARG A 505 24.25 16.24 23.82
N ASN A 506 23.67 16.81 24.87
CA ASN A 506 24.40 17.36 26.01
C ASN A 506 25.08 16.25 26.84
N LEU A 507 24.39 15.14 27.10
CA LEU A 507 24.97 13.96 27.75
C LEU A 507 26.14 13.37 26.96
N MET A 508 26.06 13.38 25.63
CA MET A 508 27.15 12.96 24.74
C MET A 508 28.35 13.91 24.80
N GLN A 509 28.13 15.23 24.76
CA GLN A 509 29.19 16.23 24.88
C GLN A 509 29.88 16.20 26.25
N GLU A 510 29.14 16.00 27.33
CA GLU A 510 29.68 15.82 28.68
C GLU A 510 30.52 14.53 28.81
N SER A 511 30.08 13.44 28.18
CA SER A 511 30.81 12.17 28.13
C SER A 511 32.14 12.32 27.35
N MET A 512 32.13 13.04 26.23
CA MET A 512 33.34 13.36 25.45
C MET A 512 34.30 14.30 26.21
N ALA A 513 33.78 15.28 26.95
CA ALA A 513 34.58 16.19 27.77
C ALA A 513 35.20 15.49 29.00
N GLN A 514 34.50 14.53 29.61
CA GLN A 514 35.10 13.64 30.61
C GLN A 514 36.20 12.76 30.01
N TYR A 515 36.10 12.40 28.73
CA TYR A 515 37.02 11.52 28.00
C TYR A 515 38.39 12.14 27.70
N GLN A 516 38.46 13.46 27.51
CA GLN A 516 39.72 14.19 27.29
C GLN A 516 40.55 14.40 28.58
N LYS A 517 40.10 13.88 29.73
CA LYS A 517 40.89 14.02 30.98
C LYS A 517 42.25 13.30 30.84
N PRO A 518 43.37 13.90 31.29
CA PRO A 518 44.74 13.47 30.94
C PRO A 518 45.21 12.10 31.48
N GLN A 519 44.32 11.23 31.98
CA GLN A 519 44.69 10.03 32.73
C GLN A 519 44.62 8.72 31.94
N ARG A 520 44.18 8.73 30.68
CA ARG A 520 44.18 7.52 29.82
C ARG A 520 44.80 7.85 28.46
N ASP A 521 46.05 7.43 28.27
CA ASP A 521 46.76 7.48 26.98
C ASP A 521 46.22 6.33 26.11
N TYR A 522 45.21 6.63 25.29
CA TYR A 522 44.58 5.66 24.39
C TYR A 522 45.42 5.38 23.12
N GLY A 523 46.66 5.89 23.06
CA GLY A 523 47.54 5.77 21.89
C GLY A 523 47.12 6.69 20.74
N ALA A 524 48.04 6.97 19.81
CA ALA A 524 47.81 7.87 18.68
C ALA A 524 46.67 7.42 17.73
N ILE A 525 46.25 6.15 17.80
CA ILE A 525 45.37 5.47 16.85
C ILE A 525 43.91 5.96 16.86
N PHE A 526 43.38 6.40 18.00
CA PHE A 526 42.00 6.93 18.11
C PHE A 526 41.94 8.46 18.10
N LYS A 527 43.09 9.13 18.06
CA LYS A 527 43.18 10.60 18.18
C LYS A 527 42.66 11.30 16.92
N GLU A 528 42.99 10.78 15.75
CA GLU A 528 42.62 11.36 14.46
C GLU A 528 41.13 11.17 14.14
N PRO A 529 40.53 9.95 14.26
CA PRO A 529 39.08 9.76 14.15
C PRO A 529 38.28 10.64 15.14
N ALA A 530 38.78 10.77 16.38
CA ALA A 530 38.11 11.61 17.37
C ALA A 530 38.19 13.11 17.13
N THR A 531 39.23 13.57 16.42
CA THR A 531 39.35 14.98 16.02
C THR A 531 38.41 15.29 14.85
N LEU A 532 38.34 14.41 13.85
CA LEU A 532 37.44 14.55 12.70
C LEU A 532 35.96 14.64 13.14
N CYS A 533 35.55 13.84 14.12
CA CYS A 533 34.19 13.91 14.70
C CYS A 533 33.89 15.20 15.46
N GLN A 534 34.89 15.87 16.05
CA GLN A 534 34.67 17.15 16.72
C GLN A 534 34.42 18.29 15.72
N ASP A 535 35.02 18.21 14.54
CA ASP A 535 34.94 19.25 13.52
C ASP A 535 33.68 19.15 12.64
N HIS A 536 33.02 17.98 12.59
CA HIS A 536 31.79 17.75 11.83
C HIS A 536 30.55 17.71 12.74
N LYS A 537 29.79 18.82 12.76
CA LYS A 537 28.68 19.07 13.69
C LYS A 537 27.39 18.26 13.45
N GLN A 538 27.30 17.44 12.41
CA GLN A 538 26.02 16.84 11.97
C GLN A 538 25.98 15.32 11.84
N ILE A 539 27.12 14.61 11.74
CA ILE A 539 27.12 13.14 11.61
C ILE A 539 28.27 12.58 12.46
N CYS A 540 27.93 11.92 13.57
CA CYS A 540 28.90 11.46 14.57
C CYS A 540 29.26 9.97 14.42
N PHE A 541 30.56 9.70 14.29
CA PHE A 541 31.30 8.44 14.50
C PHE A 541 30.86 7.15 13.78
N SER A 542 29.67 6.63 14.04
CA SER A 542 29.29 5.27 13.62
C SER A 542 28.98 5.17 12.13
N GLU A 543 28.53 6.28 11.53
CA GLU A 543 27.91 6.25 10.20
C GLU A 543 28.90 6.47 9.05
N LEU A 544 30.01 7.19 9.25
CA LEU A 544 30.93 7.54 8.16
C LEU A 544 32.39 7.16 8.42
N ILE A 545 32.86 7.19 9.67
CA ILE A 545 34.30 7.07 9.98
C ILE A 545 34.67 5.64 10.34
N PHE A 546 33.77 4.87 10.94
CA PHE A 546 34.15 3.57 11.47
C PHE A 546 34.38 2.51 10.37
N ALA A 547 33.45 2.38 9.40
CA ALA A 547 33.60 1.39 8.33
C ALA A 547 34.87 1.62 7.50
N ASP A 548 35.21 2.87 7.20
CA ASP A 548 36.36 3.23 6.37
C ASP A 548 37.71 3.10 7.08
N TYR A 549 37.74 3.12 8.41
CA TYR A 549 38.98 3.08 9.21
C TYR A 549 39.13 1.81 10.06
N LEU A 550 38.16 0.88 10.02
CA LEU A 550 38.17 -0.31 10.86
C LEU A 550 39.41 -1.17 10.64
N ASP A 551 39.75 -1.45 9.39
CA ASP A 551 40.94 -2.25 9.05
C ASP A 551 42.24 -1.62 9.59
N GLU A 552 42.35 -0.29 9.52
CA GLU A 552 43.51 0.44 10.06
C GLU A 552 43.56 0.41 11.59
N LEU A 553 42.40 0.48 12.25
CA LEU A 553 42.29 0.38 13.71
C LEU A 553 42.69 -1.01 14.21
N ILE A 554 42.26 -2.07 13.53
CA ILE A 554 42.64 -3.46 13.87
C ILE A 554 44.13 -3.68 13.64
N ALA A 555 44.67 -3.26 12.49
CA ALA A 555 46.09 -3.42 12.18
C ALA A 555 47.03 -2.70 13.19
N ARG A 556 46.54 -1.68 13.90
CA ARG A 556 47.29 -0.92 14.90
C ARG A 556 46.91 -1.24 16.34
N MET A 557 46.01 -2.20 16.55
CA MET A 557 45.57 -2.62 17.87
C MET A 557 46.73 -3.25 18.65
N ARG A 558 46.93 -2.82 19.90
CA ARG A 558 47.98 -3.37 20.77
C ARG A 558 47.47 -4.46 21.70
N ASN A 559 46.20 -4.38 22.10
CA ASN A 559 45.51 -5.38 22.90
C ASN A 559 43.99 -5.15 22.82
N ARG A 560 43.22 -6.22 23.06
CA ARG A 560 41.75 -6.21 23.01
C ARG A 560 41.09 -5.21 23.96
N LYS A 561 41.62 -5.10 25.19
CA LYS A 561 41.06 -4.20 26.22
C LYS A 561 41.08 -2.74 25.77
N GLN A 562 42.19 -2.30 25.19
CA GLN A 562 42.33 -0.94 24.66
C GLN A 562 41.30 -0.66 23.56
N PHE A 563 41.07 -1.61 22.66
CA PHE A 563 40.08 -1.46 21.60
C PHE A 563 38.66 -1.45 22.15
N ILE A 564 38.29 -2.36 23.06
CA ILE A 564 36.95 -2.39 23.65
C ILE A 564 36.65 -1.08 24.39
N GLU A 565 37.59 -0.58 25.21
CA GLU A 565 37.45 0.68 25.94
C GLU A 565 37.36 1.92 25.03
N ALA A 566 37.97 1.86 23.84
CA ALA A 566 37.90 2.93 22.86
C ALA A 566 36.67 2.82 21.95
N ALA A 567 36.23 1.61 21.59
CA ALA A 567 35.07 1.38 20.74
C ALA A 567 33.76 1.60 21.50
N THR A 568 33.69 1.14 22.75
CA THR A 568 32.73 1.70 23.73
C THR A 568 33.05 3.20 23.85
N VAL A 569 32.19 4.10 24.29
CA VAL A 569 32.49 5.55 24.34
C VAL A 569 32.60 6.26 23.00
N LEU A 570 33.28 5.71 21.99
CA LEU A 570 33.10 6.18 20.62
C LEU A 570 31.72 5.75 20.10
N GLY A 571 30.99 4.93 20.86
CA GLY A 571 29.64 4.49 20.53
C GLY A 571 29.61 3.47 19.39
N ILE A 572 30.77 2.91 19.04
CA ILE A 572 30.92 1.89 18.00
C ILE A 572 30.30 0.57 18.48
N ILE A 573 30.68 0.18 19.69
CA ILE A 573 30.11 -0.97 20.38
C ILE A 573 29.39 -0.48 21.64
N SER A 574 28.34 -1.20 21.99
CA SER A 574 27.49 -1.00 23.16
C SER A 574 27.35 -2.35 23.85
N ALA A 575 26.85 -2.37 25.09
CA ALA A 575 26.70 -3.62 25.85
C ALA A 575 25.80 -4.69 25.21
N VAL A 576 25.16 -4.40 24.06
CA VAL A 576 24.20 -5.27 23.39
C VAL A 576 24.63 -5.76 22.00
N ASN A 577 25.63 -5.14 21.34
CA ASN A 577 26.03 -5.49 19.97
C ASN A 577 27.48 -5.99 19.84
N PHE A 578 28.14 -6.34 20.96
CA PHE A 578 29.40 -7.07 20.95
C PHE A 578 29.49 -8.07 22.10
N SER A 579 30.38 -9.05 21.94
CA SER A 579 30.82 -9.98 22.97
C SER A 579 32.33 -10.20 22.89
N HIS A 580 32.88 -10.76 23.97
CA HIS A 580 34.30 -11.10 24.08
C HIS A 580 34.42 -12.52 24.65
N SER A 581 34.62 -13.50 23.76
CA SER A 581 34.59 -14.94 24.10
C SER A 581 35.53 -15.71 23.18
N ASP A 582 36.02 -16.86 23.66
CA ASP A 582 36.75 -17.87 22.88
C ASP A 582 35.75 -18.57 21.95
N VAL A 583 35.71 -18.17 20.68
CA VAL A 583 34.73 -18.66 19.68
C VAL A 583 35.35 -19.61 18.66
N ASP A 584 36.67 -19.83 18.68
CA ASP A 584 37.35 -20.86 17.89
C ASP A 584 37.99 -21.98 18.72
N GLY A 585 37.97 -21.87 20.06
CA GLY A 585 38.48 -22.87 20.98
C GLY A 585 39.99 -22.86 21.16
N ASP A 586 40.70 -21.79 20.77
CA ASP A 586 42.17 -21.70 20.89
C ASP A 586 42.66 -21.37 22.32
N GLY A 587 41.72 -21.07 23.24
CA GLY A 587 41.98 -20.68 24.62
C GLY A 587 42.20 -19.18 24.83
N ARG A 588 42.01 -18.36 23.79
CA ARG A 588 42.00 -16.89 23.82
C ARG A 588 40.60 -16.43 23.46
N ASN A 589 40.30 -15.19 23.78
CA ASN A 589 38.98 -14.64 23.52
C ASN A 589 39.06 -13.66 22.35
N GLU A 590 38.16 -13.80 21.40
CA GLU A 590 37.99 -12.95 20.22
C GLU A 590 36.95 -11.88 20.52
N ILE A 591 37.02 -10.76 19.81
CA ILE A 591 35.97 -9.73 19.87
C ILE A 591 34.99 -10.02 18.74
N VAL A 592 33.75 -10.33 19.11
CA VAL A 592 32.65 -10.49 18.14
C VAL A 592 31.77 -9.25 18.21
N MET A 593 31.49 -8.61 17.09
CA MET A 593 30.64 -7.43 17.04
C MET A 593 29.75 -7.42 15.82
N VAL A 594 28.58 -6.81 15.96
CA VAL A 594 27.61 -6.62 14.88
C VAL A 594 27.40 -5.14 14.64
N ILE A 595 27.61 -4.72 13.41
CA ILE A 595 27.54 -3.32 12.98
C ILE A 595 26.56 -3.22 11.81
N PRO A 596 25.52 -2.38 11.90
CA PRO A 596 24.62 -2.13 10.78
C PRO A 596 25.30 -1.23 9.74
N ASP A 597 24.90 -1.36 8.48
CA ASP A 597 25.13 -0.31 7.50
C ASP A 597 24.25 0.90 7.83
N TYR A 598 24.78 1.83 8.62
CA TYR A 598 24.03 3.00 9.06
C TYR A 598 23.60 3.92 7.89
N LEU A 599 24.36 3.94 6.80
CA LEU A 599 24.12 4.85 5.67
C LEU A 599 23.04 4.33 4.75
N ASN A 600 23.20 3.10 4.24
CA ASN A 600 22.29 2.55 3.23
C ASN A 600 21.22 1.63 3.85
N ARG A 601 21.45 1.17 5.09
CA ARG A 601 20.60 0.19 5.79
C ARG A 601 20.37 -1.08 4.96
N GLU A 602 21.34 -1.47 4.15
CA GLU A 602 21.20 -2.62 3.24
C GLU A 602 21.63 -3.95 3.88
N TYR A 603 22.55 -3.90 4.84
CA TYR A 603 23.12 -5.10 5.47
C TYR A 603 23.53 -4.86 6.93
N MET A 604 23.62 -5.96 7.69
CA MET A 604 24.35 -6.04 8.95
C MET A 604 25.70 -6.71 8.68
N THR A 605 26.76 -6.28 9.36
CA THR A 605 28.08 -6.92 9.28
C THR A 605 28.40 -7.54 10.63
N VAL A 606 28.57 -8.86 10.67
CA VAL A 606 29.19 -9.56 11.80
C VAL A 606 30.70 -9.56 11.57
N SER A 607 31.46 -9.16 12.59
CA SER A 607 32.92 -9.09 12.56
C SER A 607 33.49 -9.85 13.75
N VAL A 608 34.51 -10.67 13.50
CA VAL A 608 35.31 -11.35 14.53
C VAL A 608 36.74 -10.82 14.44
N ILE A 609 37.29 -10.36 15.56
CA ILE A 609 38.67 -9.90 15.67
C ILE A 609 39.45 -10.88 16.54
N ASP A 610 40.52 -11.43 15.97
CA ASP A 610 41.29 -12.56 16.49
C ASP A 610 42.79 -12.24 16.52
N GLU A 611 43.52 -12.83 17.47
CA GLU A 611 44.96 -12.64 17.67
C GLU A 611 45.80 -13.77 17.04
N VAL A 612 46.03 -13.67 15.73
CA VAL A 612 46.83 -14.64 14.97
C VAL A 612 48.32 -14.27 14.99
N SER A 613 49.15 -15.15 15.55
CA SER A 613 50.62 -14.98 15.59
C SER A 613 51.12 -13.66 16.20
N GLY A 614 50.35 -13.08 17.13
CA GLY A 614 50.69 -11.82 17.82
C GLY A 614 50.29 -10.55 17.06
N ASN A 615 49.60 -10.69 15.92
CA ASN A 615 48.89 -9.60 15.25
C ASN A 615 47.39 -9.81 15.41
N PHE A 616 46.61 -8.74 15.25
CA PHE A 616 45.16 -8.84 15.21
C PHE A 616 44.65 -8.84 13.79
N GLU A 617 43.79 -9.79 13.47
CA GLU A 617 43.14 -9.96 12.18
C GLU A 617 41.62 -9.86 12.37
N MET A 618 40.90 -9.43 11.34
CA MET A 618 39.44 -9.31 11.38
C MET A 618 38.82 -10.06 10.21
N THR A 619 37.84 -10.89 10.53
CA THR A 619 37.00 -11.59 9.55
C THR A 619 35.60 -11.01 9.61
N GLN A 620 35.01 -10.75 8.44
CA GLN A 620 33.68 -10.14 8.34
C GLN A 620 32.75 -10.95 7.45
N GLN A 621 31.46 -10.96 7.80
CA GLN A 621 30.40 -11.46 6.93
C GLN A 621 29.22 -10.50 6.92
N ARG A 622 28.72 -10.19 5.71
CA ARG A 622 27.57 -9.32 5.49
C ARG A 622 26.29 -10.14 5.41
N ILE A 623 25.26 -9.68 6.09
CA ILE A 623 23.91 -10.24 6.11
C ILE A 623 22.99 -9.21 5.49
N TYR A 624 22.52 -9.47 4.28
CA TYR A 624 21.66 -8.55 3.54
C TYR A 624 20.22 -8.55 4.09
N ARG A 625 19.55 -7.38 4.03
CA ARG A 625 18.15 -7.18 4.46
C ARG A 625 17.92 -7.47 5.96
N ALA A 626 18.93 -7.26 6.78
CA ALA A 626 18.84 -7.39 8.22
C ALA A 626 18.96 -6.03 8.91
N TYR A 627 18.26 -5.85 10.02
CA TYR A 627 18.24 -4.63 10.83
C TYR A 627 18.31 -4.99 12.32
N PHE A 628 18.72 -4.05 13.17
CA PHE A 628 18.46 -4.20 14.60
C PHE A 628 16.95 -4.11 14.88
N ASN A 629 16.47 -4.85 15.87
CA ASN A 629 15.12 -4.73 16.37
C ASN A 629 14.87 -3.30 16.88
N ALA A 630 13.69 -2.73 16.58
CA ALA A 630 13.30 -1.43 17.11
C ALA A 630 13.26 -1.46 18.65
N PRO A 631 13.65 -0.39 19.36
CA PRO A 631 13.66 -0.34 20.83
C PRO A 631 12.27 -0.56 21.47
N ASP A 632 11.20 -0.36 20.71
CA ASP A 632 9.80 -0.47 21.17
C ASP A 632 9.26 -1.90 21.08
N SER A 633 10.09 -2.82 20.59
CA SER A 633 9.73 -4.19 20.28
C SER A 633 10.03 -5.06 21.53
N GLN A 634 9.09 -5.91 21.98
CA GLN A 634 9.20 -6.76 23.18
C GLN A 634 10.26 -7.90 23.09
N TYR A 635 11.26 -7.75 22.23
CA TYR A 635 12.20 -8.78 21.80
C TYR A 635 13.47 -8.75 22.66
N PRO A 636 14.31 -9.81 22.63
CA PRO A 636 15.54 -9.80 23.42
C PRO A 636 16.32 -8.52 23.13
N ALA A 637 16.63 -7.77 24.19
CA ALA A 637 17.30 -6.48 24.14
C ALA A 637 18.74 -6.54 23.58
N ARG A 638 19.18 -7.71 23.09
CA ARG A 638 20.52 -8.03 22.62
C ARG A 638 20.47 -8.70 21.24
N PRO A 639 20.93 -8.01 20.17
CA PRO A 639 21.01 -8.58 18.82
C PRO A 639 22.11 -9.63 18.62
N LEU A 640 23.00 -9.81 19.60
CA LEU A 640 24.10 -10.79 19.57
C LEU A 640 24.18 -11.54 20.90
N ASP A 641 24.36 -12.86 20.82
CA ASP A 641 24.70 -13.73 21.94
C ASP A 641 25.75 -14.78 21.52
N ILE A 642 26.49 -15.31 22.50
CA ILE A 642 27.51 -16.35 22.29
C ILE A 642 27.08 -17.59 23.08
N ILE A 643 26.72 -18.66 22.38
CA ILE A 643 26.04 -19.81 22.95
C ILE A 643 26.64 -21.09 22.36
N ASP A 644 27.04 -22.04 23.20
CA ASP A 644 27.39 -23.40 22.77
C ASP A 644 26.12 -24.16 22.42
N LEU A 645 25.85 -24.26 21.12
CA LEU A 645 24.69 -24.95 20.56
C LEU A 645 25.02 -26.38 20.15
N THR A 646 26.27 -26.65 19.78
CA THR A 646 26.70 -27.93 19.21
C THR A 646 27.21 -28.93 20.26
N GLY A 647 27.46 -28.49 21.49
CA GLY A 647 27.87 -29.32 22.62
C GLY A 647 29.34 -29.72 22.60
N ASP A 648 30.15 -29.06 21.77
CA ASP A 648 31.59 -29.34 21.64
C ASP A 648 32.48 -28.39 22.46
N ALA A 649 31.85 -27.52 23.26
CA ALA A 649 32.47 -26.48 24.07
C ALA A 649 33.10 -25.31 23.28
N ILE A 650 32.87 -25.25 21.96
CA ILE A 650 33.19 -24.09 21.12
C ILE A 650 31.87 -23.37 20.84
N PRO A 651 31.64 -22.17 21.39
CA PRO A 651 30.35 -21.52 21.27
C PRO A 651 30.14 -20.90 19.89
N GLU A 652 28.90 -20.95 19.41
CA GLU A 652 28.46 -20.27 18.21
C GLU A 652 28.06 -18.81 18.46
N ILE A 653 28.09 -18.02 17.39
CA ILE A 653 27.65 -16.63 17.35
C ILE A 653 26.19 -16.59 16.88
N ALA A 654 25.26 -16.31 17.80
CA ALA A 654 23.84 -16.20 17.53
C ALA A 654 23.42 -14.73 17.34
N LEU A 655 22.82 -14.40 16.19
CA LEU A 655 22.36 -13.06 15.86
C LEU A 655 20.84 -13.01 15.71
N PHE A 656 20.21 -12.14 16.49
CA PHE A 656 18.77 -11.91 16.49
C PHE A 656 18.45 -10.62 15.73
N LEU A 657 18.10 -10.74 14.45
CA LEU A 657 17.98 -9.61 13.52
C LEU A 657 16.54 -9.44 13.05
N SER A 658 16.12 -8.20 12.79
CA SER A 658 14.82 -7.86 12.21
C SER A 658 14.91 -7.83 10.68
N GLY A 659 13.90 -8.33 9.99
CA GLY A 659 13.60 -8.06 8.58
C GLY A 659 12.72 -6.81 8.38
N GLY A 660 12.55 -5.97 9.40
CA GLY A 660 11.65 -4.81 9.39
C GLY A 660 10.19 -5.19 9.65
N ARG A 661 9.26 -4.69 8.83
CA ARG A 661 7.81 -4.99 8.95
C ARG A 661 7.45 -6.47 8.76
N TRP A 662 8.41 -7.27 8.31
CA TRP A 662 8.21 -8.66 7.91
C TRP A 662 8.50 -9.66 9.03
N GLY A 663 9.08 -9.22 10.16
CA GLY A 663 9.37 -10.07 11.32
C GLY A 663 10.87 -10.21 11.61
N GLY A 664 11.26 -11.20 12.42
CA GLY A 664 12.65 -11.44 12.85
C GLY A 664 13.22 -12.76 12.33
N HIS A 665 14.55 -12.84 12.31
CA HIS A 665 15.37 -13.99 11.91
C HIS A 665 16.43 -14.28 12.97
N LEU A 666 16.78 -15.57 13.10
CA LEU A 666 17.97 -16.01 13.82
C LEU A 666 19.01 -16.49 12.82
N HIS A 667 20.20 -15.93 12.89
CA HIS A 667 21.39 -16.41 12.19
C HIS A 667 22.38 -16.96 13.19
N VAL A 668 23.00 -18.10 12.89
CA VAL A 668 24.03 -18.71 13.73
C VAL A 668 25.28 -18.91 12.89
N PHE A 669 26.41 -18.49 13.43
CA PHE A 669 27.71 -18.64 12.80
C PHE A 669 28.67 -19.42 13.69
N SER A 670 29.46 -20.29 13.09
CA SER A 670 30.63 -20.89 13.71
C SER A 670 31.88 -20.14 13.22
N TYR A 671 32.85 -19.93 14.10
CA TYR A 671 34.12 -19.31 13.75
C TYR A 671 35.27 -20.31 13.97
N HIS A 672 36.00 -20.65 12.92
CA HIS A 672 37.17 -21.53 13.03
C HIS A 672 38.17 -21.22 11.91
N ASN A 673 39.47 -21.36 12.23
CA ASN A 673 40.56 -21.13 11.26
C ASN A 673 40.46 -19.77 10.54
N GLY A 674 40.10 -18.70 11.25
CA GLY A 674 39.95 -17.37 10.67
C GLY A 674 38.72 -17.18 9.78
N THR A 675 37.79 -18.14 9.73
CA THR A 675 36.63 -18.12 8.83
C THR A 675 35.32 -18.11 9.60
N LEU A 676 34.38 -17.26 9.17
CA LEU A 676 32.99 -17.27 9.61
C LEU A 676 32.18 -18.16 8.67
N GLU A 677 31.54 -19.20 9.20
CA GLU A 677 30.64 -20.08 8.46
C GLU A 677 29.23 -19.99 9.06
N GLN A 678 28.23 -19.66 8.24
CA GLN A 678 26.84 -19.64 8.70
C GLN A 678 26.34 -21.08 8.84
N SER A 679 26.18 -21.54 10.08
CA SER A 679 25.78 -22.91 10.42
C SER A 679 24.26 -23.07 10.56
N PHE A 680 23.51 -21.98 10.72
CA PHE A 680 22.04 -22.00 10.69
C PHE A 680 21.44 -20.63 10.35
N GLN A 681 20.28 -20.67 9.70
CA GLN A 681 19.40 -19.52 9.55
C GLN A 681 17.95 -20.01 9.53
N THR A 682 17.07 -19.31 10.23
CA THR A 682 15.62 -19.53 10.11
C THR A 682 15.19 -19.23 8.67
N GLN A 683 14.66 -20.24 7.97
CA GLN A 683 14.27 -20.12 6.56
C GLN A 683 13.14 -19.11 6.36
N ASP A 684 12.21 -19.07 7.32
CA ASP A 684 11.04 -18.21 7.28
C ASP A 684 11.18 -16.98 8.16
N VAL A 685 10.31 -16.00 7.93
CA VAL A 685 10.19 -14.82 8.78
C VAL A 685 9.08 -15.04 9.80
N TYR A 686 9.36 -14.72 11.06
CA TYR A 686 8.41 -14.83 12.16
C TYR A 686 8.04 -13.42 12.63
N ALA A 687 6.76 -13.10 12.68
CA ALA A 687 6.25 -12.04 13.54
C ALA A 687 6.43 -12.47 15.00
N TYR A 688 6.86 -11.54 15.85
CA TYR A 688 7.01 -11.79 17.28
C TYR A 688 7.78 -13.07 17.70
N PRO A 689 8.94 -13.44 17.09
CA PRO A 689 9.68 -14.63 17.50
C PRO A 689 10.24 -14.53 18.92
N GLU A 690 9.99 -15.58 19.68
CA GLU A 690 10.59 -15.91 20.96
C GLU A 690 11.55 -17.08 20.76
N TYR A 691 12.81 -16.91 21.18
CA TYR A 691 13.82 -17.95 21.12
C TYR A 691 14.15 -18.44 22.52
N THR A 692 14.13 -19.76 22.72
CA THR A 692 14.60 -20.40 23.94
C THR A 692 15.59 -21.50 23.60
N PHE A 693 16.75 -21.45 24.27
CA PHE A 693 17.82 -22.42 24.10
C PHE A 693 17.84 -23.33 25.32
N THR A 694 17.63 -24.62 25.10
CA THR A 694 17.57 -25.61 26.19
C THR A 694 18.16 -26.91 25.71
N ASP A 695 18.83 -27.68 26.57
CA ASP A 695 19.16 -29.09 26.34
C ASP A 695 18.09 -29.96 27.03
N GLN A 696 16.95 -30.13 26.37
CA GLN A 696 15.77 -30.83 26.90
C GLN A 696 16.04 -32.33 27.03
N ASN A 697 16.77 -32.90 26.07
CA ASN A 697 17.01 -34.33 26.00
C ASN A 697 18.29 -34.78 26.75
N ARG A 698 19.09 -33.83 27.25
CA ARG A 698 20.33 -34.03 28.04
C ARG A 698 21.45 -34.71 27.25
N ASN A 699 21.57 -34.42 25.96
CA ASN A 699 22.64 -34.94 25.11
C ASN A 699 23.81 -33.95 24.96
N PHE A 700 23.79 -32.83 25.69
CA PHE A 700 24.75 -31.72 25.63
C PHE A 700 24.68 -30.87 24.35
N ILE A 701 23.78 -31.17 23.41
CA ILE A 701 23.46 -30.34 22.25
C ILE A 701 22.26 -29.48 22.65
N MET A 702 22.36 -28.16 22.47
CA MET A 702 21.24 -27.28 22.80
C MET A 702 20.23 -27.27 21.66
N GLU A 703 18.97 -27.48 21.98
CA GLU A 703 17.89 -27.26 21.04
C GLU A 703 17.49 -25.77 20.99
N ILE A 704 17.31 -25.27 19.77
CA ILE A 704 16.77 -23.95 19.48
C ILE A 704 15.25 -24.09 19.37
N ASN A 705 14.52 -23.65 20.38
CA ASN A 705 13.06 -23.61 20.36
C ASN A 705 12.62 -22.20 19.97
N LEU A 706 12.02 -22.08 18.79
CA LEU A 706 11.50 -20.87 18.20
C LEU A 706 9.98 -20.88 18.25
N LYS A 707 9.39 -19.88 18.87
CA LYS A 707 7.95 -19.68 18.90
C LYS A 707 7.60 -18.34 18.27
N GLY A 708 6.72 -18.29 17.28
CA GLY A 708 6.32 -17.03 16.65
C GLY A 708 5.28 -17.20 15.56
N GLU A 709 4.80 -16.09 15.01
CA GLU A 709 3.81 -16.06 13.94
C GLU A 709 4.49 -16.14 12.57
N LYS A 710 4.39 -17.28 11.89
CA LYS A 710 5.10 -17.48 10.62
C LYS A 710 4.32 -16.88 9.45
N PHE A 711 5.00 -16.11 8.61
CA PHE A 711 4.40 -15.37 7.48
C PHE A 711 4.05 -16.22 6.24
N ASP A 712 4.40 -17.51 6.22
CA ASP A 712 4.31 -18.33 5.00
C ASP A 712 3.88 -19.80 5.26
N VAL A 713 3.30 -20.13 6.41
CA VAL A 713 2.67 -21.47 6.55
C VAL A 713 1.31 -21.46 5.86
N ILE A 714 1.35 -21.57 4.54
CA ILE A 714 0.27 -22.18 3.79
C ILE A 714 0.84 -23.46 3.19
N PRO A 715 0.34 -24.65 3.57
CA PRO A 715 0.68 -25.86 2.81
C PRO A 715 0.14 -25.85 1.37
N PHE A 716 -0.50 -24.76 0.90
CA PHE A 716 -1.10 -24.61 -0.43
C PHE A 716 -1.06 -23.15 -0.91
N ASN A 717 -0.64 -22.89 -2.15
CA ASN A 717 -0.54 -21.55 -2.75
C ASN A 717 -1.84 -20.73 -2.63
N PHE A 718 -1.81 -19.61 -1.90
CA PHE A 718 -2.86 -18.59 -1.88
C PHE A 718 -2.24 -17.17 -1.94
N GLU A 719 -2.81 -16.28 -2.75
CA GLU A 719 -2.28 -14.94 -3.08
C GLU A 719 -2.62 -13.81 -2.08
N CYS A 720 -2.86 -14.11 -0.80
CA CYS A 720 -3.08 -13.08 0.22
C CYS A 720 -2.11 -13.22 1.40
N MET A 721 -0.84 -12.82 1.18
CA MET A 721 0.25 -12.90 2.16
C MET A 721 0.10 -11.99 3.40
N ALA A 722 -0.93 -11.13 3.47
CA ALA A 722 -1.07 -10.13 4.53
C ALA A 722 -2.14 -10.47 5.60
N CYS A 723 -2.84 -11.60 5.49
CA CYS A 723 -4.04 -11.85 6.31
C CYS A 723 -4.07 -13.16 7.10
N GLN A 724 -3.00 -13.99 7.09
CA GLN A 724 -3.02 -15.29 7.77
C GLN A 724 -1.71 -15.56 8.53
N HIS A 725 -1.66 -15.16 9.79
CA HIS A 725 -0.61 -15.55 10.72
C HIS A 725 -1.02 -16.83 11.44
N MET A 726 -0.13 -17.82 11.47
CA MET A 726 -0.27 -18.99 12.35
C MET A 726 0.88 -18.95 13.35
N GLU A 727 0.56 -19.06 14.63
CA GLU A 727 1.57 -19.20 15.67
C GLU A 727 2.15 -20.62 15.55
N VAL A 728 3.47 -20.71 15.38
CA VAL A 728 4.21 -21.95 15.22
C VAL A 728 5.28 -22.02 16.29
N GLU A 729 5.47 -23.20 16.85
CA GLU A 729 6.59 -23.53 17.71
C GLU A 729 7.46 -24.58 17.01
N GLU A 730 8.70 -24.25 16.68
CA GLU A 730 9.65 -25.11 15.99
C GLU A 730 10.87 -25.36 16.88
N THR A 731 11.32 -26.61 16.94
CA THR A 731 12.53 -27.02 17.65
C THR A 731 13.56 -27.47 16.62
N PHE A 732 14.73 -26.85 16.63
CA PHE A 732 15.88 -27.24 15.83
C PHE A 732 16.99 -27.80 16.73
N GLU A 733 17.68 -28.82 16.26
CA GLU A 733 18.81 -29.43 16.97
C GLU A 733 19.97 -29.64 16.01
N TYR A 734 21.20 -29.41 16.47
CA TYR A 734 22.38 -29.65 15.66
C TYR A 734 22.58 -31.14 15.38
N ASN A 735 22.86 -31.46 14.12
CA ASN A 735 23.16 -32.82 13.69
C ASN A 735 24.65 -32.94 13.29
N PRO A 736 25.51 -33.52 14.16
CA PRO A 736 26.95 -33.62 13.91
C PRO A 736 27.33 -34.39 12.63
N ARG A 737 26.42 -35.20 12.08
CA ARG A 737 26.68 -35.97 10.85
C ARG A 737 26.63 -35.12 9.59
N ILE A 738 25.74 -34.13 9.56
CA ILE A 738 25.57 -33.23 8.42
C ILE A 738 26.14 -31.83 8.69
N ARG A 739 26.56 -31.57 9.94
CA ARG A 739 27.10 -30.29 10.42
C ARG A 739 26.14 -29.13 10.17
N ASP A 740 24.86 -29.36 10.49
CA ASP A 740 23.77 -28.40 10.26
C ASP A 740 22.68 -28.64 11.32
N PHE A 741 21.84 -27.63 11.55
CA PHE A 741 20.69 -27.71 12.44
C PHE A 741 19.48 -28.26 11.67
N ALA A 742 18.86 -29.30 12.22
CA ALA A 742 17.68 -29.93 11.64
C ALA A 742 16.44 -29.61 12.48
N LEU A 743 15.30 -29.38 11.81
CA LEU A 743 14.00 -29.28 12.46
C LEU A 743 13.62 -30.66 13.04
N THR A 744 13.58 -30.79 14.36
CA THR A 744 13.25 -32.04 15.05
C THR A 744 11.79 -32.08 15.51
N LYS A 745 11.19 -30.91 15.76
CA LYS A 745 9.78 -30.78 16.15
C LYS A 745 9.18 -29.52 15.56
N GLN A 746 7.92 -29.59 15.11
CA GLN A 746 7.13 -28.41 14.78
C GLN A 746 5.69 -28.59 15.25
N SER A 747 5.20 -27.64 16.02
CA SER A 747 3.86 -27.60 16.62
C SER A 747 3.14 -26.36 16.11
N TYR A 748 1.87 -26.52 15.75
CA TYR A 748 1.02 -25.41 15.32
C TYR A 748 0.07 -25.02 16.45
N LEU A 749 0.16 -23.76 16.87
CA LEU A 749 -0.61 -23.18 17.96
C LEU A 749 -1.80 -22.40 17.38
N GLY A 750 -2.99 -22.67 17.90
CA GLY A 750 -4.22 -22.04 17.42
C GLY A 750 -4.84 -22.68 16.17
N ILE A 751 -6.06 -22.25 15.85
CA ILE A 751 -6.78 -22.65 14.63
C ILE A 751 -6.26 -21.75 13.50
N PRO A 752 -5.86 -22.28 12.32
CA PRO A 752 -5.45 -21.46 11.19
C PRO A 752 -6.46 -20.33 10.95
N GLY A 753 -6.00 -19.10 10.69
CA GLY A 753 -6.89 -17.93 10.56
C GLY A 753 -8.08 -18.19 9.65
N ALA A 754 -7.87 -18.83 8.49
CA ALA A 754 -8.94 -19.24 7.58
C ALA A 754 -9.98 -20.19 8.22
N MET A 755 -9.54 -21.19 8.97
CA MET A 755 -10.43 -22.13 9.66
C MET A 755 -11.10 -21.47 10.87
N HIS A 756 -10.43 -20.54 11.55
CA HIS A 756 -11.01 -19.74 12.62
C HIS A 756 -12.11 -18.83 12.08
N TYR A 757 -11.87 -18.13 10.97
CA TYR A 757 -12.84 -17.29 10.29
C TYR A 757 -13.99 -18.10 9.70
N ALA A 758 -13.73 -19.26 9.08
CA ALA A 758 -14.79 -20.15 8.62
C ALA A 758 -15.67 -20.65 9.77
N LEU A 759 -15.07 -20.99 10.92
CA LEU A 759 -15.84 -21.40 12.10
C LEU A 759 -16.56 -20.22 12.77
N ILE A 760 -15.97 -19.03 12.81
CA ILE A 760 -16.63 -17.79 13.26
C ILE A 760 -17.79 -17.45 12.34
N ASP A 761 -17.67 -17.63 11.03
CA ASP A 761 -18.73 -17.36 10.07
C ASP A 761 -19.87 -18.37 10.24
N ILE A 762 -19.55 -19.66 10.40
CA ILE A 762 -20.52 -20.71 10.75
C ILE A 762 -21.25 -20.38 12.06
N VAL A 763 -20.54 -19.86 13.08
CA VAL A 763 -21.11 -19.52 14.39
C VAL A 763 -21.85 -18.17 14.37
N GLY A 764 -21.37 -17.20 13.61
CA GLY A 764 -21.88 -15.84 13.49
C GLY A 764 -23.15 -15.76 12.64
N GLN A 765 -23.24 -16.58 11.59
CA GLN A 765 -24.49 -16.85 10.87
C GLN A 765 -25.47 -17.73 11.68
N GLY A 766 -25.00 -18.31 12.79
CA GLY A 766 -25.80 -19.08 13.72
C GLY A 766 -26.53 -20.24 13.05
N TYR A 767 -27.79 -20.45 13.44
CA TYR A 767 -28.59 -21.60 12.99
C TYR A 767 -29.01 -21.56 11.52
N ASP A 768 -28.73 -20.46 10.82
CA ASP A 768 -29.06 -20.24 9.41
C ASP A 768 -27.91 -20.60 8.47
N HIS A 769 -26.72 -20.91 9.01
CA HIS A 769 -25.61 -21.40 8.19
C HIS A 769 -26.01 -22.72 7.48
N PRO A 770 -25.77 -22.88 6.16
CA PRO A 770 -26.24 -24.03 5.38
C PRO A 770 -25.86 -25.41 5.96
N LEU A 771 -24.70 -25.51 6.61
CA LEU A 771 -24.21 -26.72 7.26
C LEU A 771 -24.98 -27.08 8.54
N LEU A 772 -25.48 -26.09 9.27
CA LEU A 772 -26.15 -26.28 10.57
C LEU A 772 -27.68 -26.27 10.42
N ARG A 773 -28.22 -25.80 9.30
CA ARG A 773 -29.67 -25.59 9.09
C ARG A 773 -30.51 -26.82 9.42
N ASN A 774 -30.02 -28.01 9.08
CA ASN A 774 -30.72 -29.29 9.28
C ASN A 774 -30.41 -30.00 10.62
N TRP A 775 -29.56 -29.43 11.48
CA TRP A 775 -29.22 -30.03 12.76
C TRP A 775 -30.33 -29.80 13.79
N SER A 776 -30.54 -30.79 14.67
CA SER A 776 -31.44 -30.65 15.82
C SER A 776 -30.91 -29.60 16.81
N ALA A 777 -31.80 -29.02 17.62
CA ALA A 777 -31.42 -28.01 18.62
C ALA A 777 -30.32 -28.52 19.58
N GLY A 778 -30.36 -29.80 19.96
CA GLY A 778 -29.34 -30.40 20.82
C GLY A 778 -27.98 -30.60 20.13
N GLN A 779 -27.94 -30.89 18.82
CA GLN A 779 -26.68 -30.96 18.06
C GLN A 779 -26.05 -29.57 17.91
N LYS A 780 -26.89 -28.56 17.71
CA LYS A 780 -26.48 -27.16 17.58
C LYS A 780 -25.92 -26.59 18.89
N GLU A 781 -26.61 -26.80 20.01
CA GLU A 781 -26.14 -26.37 21.34
C GLU A 781 -24.82 -27.05 21.72
N ARG A 782 -24.66 -28.33 21.38
CA ARG A 782 -23.44 -29.09 21.65
C ARG A 782 -22.27 -28.67 20.74
N PHE A 783 -22.54 -28.24 19.51
CA PHE A 783 -21.55 -27.62 18.63
C PHE A 783 -21.07 -26.28 19.16
N SER A 784 -21.97 -25.38 19.56
CA SER A 784 -21.59 -24.11 20.18
C SER A 784 -20.79 -24.30 21.47
N TYR A 785 -21.16 -25.27 22.30
CA TYR A 785 -20.37 -25.65 23.48
C TYR A 785 -18.97 -26.15 23.10
N THR A 786 -18.87 -27.05 22.11
CA THR A 786 -17.59 -27.62 21.66
C THR A 786 -16.70 -26.58 21.00
N PHE A 787 -17.27 -25.70 20.17
CA PHE A 787 -16.56 -24.57 19.56
C PHE A 787 -16.01 -23.61 20.62
N ASN A 788 -16.82 -23.27 21.63
CA ASN A 788 -16.40 -22.44 22.76
C ASN A 788 -15.34 -23.12 23.65
N GLN A 789 -15.26 -24.45 23.66
CA GLN A 789 -14.18 -25.17 24.34
C GLN A 789 -12.92 -25.24 23.47
N LEU A 790 -13.05 -25.45 22.15
CA LEU A 790 -11.94 -25.41 21.20
C LEU A 790 -11.23 -24.05 21.20
N THR A 791 -11.97 -22.94 21.25
CA THR A 791 -11.39 -21.59 21.38
C THR A 791 -10.75 -21.33 22.75
N LYS A 792 -11.10 -22.10 23.79
CA LYS A 792 -10.45 -22.03 25.11
C LYS A 792 -9.24 -22.94 25.21
N GLU A 793 -9.29 -24.11 24.58
CA GLU A 793 -8.24 -25.15 24.58
C GLU A 793 -7.16 -24.89 23.50
N SER A 794 -7.43 -24.07 22.48
CA SER A 794 -6.49 -23.73 21.38
C SER A 794 -5.21 -23.02 21.83
N ASN A 795 -5.15 -22.56 23.08
CA ASN A 795 -3.93 -22.02 23.69
C ASN A 795 -2.86 -23.10 24.00
N ASN A 796 -3.16 -24.39 23.79
CA ASN A 796 -2.26 -25.52 24.12
C ASN A 796 -1.74 -26.31 22.89
N GLY A 797 -1.95 -25.81 21.66
CA GLY A 797 -1.52 -26.47 20.41
C GLY A 797 -2.55 -27.46 19.84
N ILE A 798 -2.64 -27.57 18.51
CA ILE A 798 -3.64 -28.42 17.82
C ILE A 798 -3.05 -29.73 17.31
N PHE A 799 -1.80 -29.74 16.86
CA PHE A 799 -1.09 -30.94 16.43
C PHE A 799 0.43 -30.74 16.44
N ASP A 800 1.16 -31.81 16.73
CA ASP A 800 2.63 -31.87 16.65
C ASP A 800 3.05 -32.59 15.36
N THR A 801 4.19 -32.20 14.80
CA THR A 801 4.90 -32.95 13.77
C THR A 801 6.32 -33.27 14.24
N ILE A 802 6.77 -34.49 13.94
CA ILE A 802 8.15 -34.96 14.17
C ILE A 802 8.68 -35.43 12.82
N ASP A 803 9.82 -34.90 12.38
CA ASP A 803 10.40 -35.14 11.05
C ASP A 803 9.41 -34.87 9.89
N GLY A 804 8.59 -33.82 10.01
CA GLY A 804 7.58 -33.47 9.01
C GLY A 804 6.37 -34.42 8.94
N LYS A 805 6.22 -35.35 9.90
CA LYS A 805 5.06 -36.25 9.99
C LYS A 805 4.18 -35.89 11.19
N PRO A 806 2.86 -35.76 11.01
CA PRO A 806 1.95 -35.47 12.11
C PRO A 806 1.89 -36.64 13.12
N VAL A 807 2.03 -36.31 14.40
CA VAL A 807 1.94 -37.24 15.53
C VAL A 807 0.78 -36.79 16.41
N PHE A 808 -0.19 -37.68 16.63
CA PHE A 808 -1.34 -37.45 17.50
C PHE A 808 -1.12 -38.12 18.86
N ASP A 809 -1.16 -37.36 19.95
CA ASP A 809 -1.05 -37.87 21.31
C ASP A 809 -2.46 -38.06 21.91
N GLU A 810 -2.85 -39.32 22.14
CA GLU A 810 -4.19 -39.68 22.63
C GLU A 810 -4.54 -39.03 23.99
N GLY A 811 -3.55 -38.56 24.75
CA GLY A 811 -3.75 -37.88 26.04
C GLY A 811 -3.95 -36.37 25.97
N LYS A 812 -3.50 -35.70 24.89
CA LYS A 812 -3.57 -34.23 24.72
C LYS A 812 -4.66 -33.78 23.72
N ASP A 813 -4.97 -34.60 22.71
CA ASP A 813 -5.82 -34.21 21.59
C ASP A 813 -7.31 -34.52 21.80
N GLU A 814 -7.83 -34.21 22.99
CA GLU A 814 -9.25 -34.46 23.32
C GLU A 814 -10.20 -33.62 22.44
N ALA A 815 -9.75 -32.46 21.97
CA ALA A 815 -10.52 -31.53 21.16
C ALA A 815 -10.75 -32.03 19.71
N VAL A 816 -9.71 -32.62 19.10
CA VAL A 816 -9.79 -33.29 17.78
C VAL A 816 -10.62 -34.57 17.88
N LEU A 817 -10.50 -35.33 18.97
CA LEU A 817 -11.33 -36.50 19.26
C LEU A 817 -12.80 -36.15 19.58
N ARG A 818 -13.09 -34.94 20.09
CA ARG A 818 -14.45 -34.42 20.29
C ARG A 818 -15.09 -33.95 18.99
N LEU A 819 -14.31 -33.33 18.07
CA LEU A 819 -14.74 -33.02 16.70
C LEU A 819 -15.09 -34.30 15.92
N LYS A 820 -14.25 -35.35 16.02
CA LYS A 820 -14.48 -36.68 15.43
C LYS A 820 -15.80 -37.32 15.89
N ARG A 821 -16.14 -37.20 17.18
CA ARG A 821 -17.41 -37.74 17.74
C ARG A 821 -18.65 -36.90 17.38
N HIS A 822 -18.48 -35.65 16.97
CA HIS A 822 -19.60 -34.74 16.66
C HIS A 822 -20.04 -34.74 15.20
N PHE A 823 -19.10 -34.85 14.26
CA PHE A 823 -19.40 -34.80 12.83
C PHE A 823 -19.80 -36.16 12.22
N MET A 824 -19.72 -37.25 12.99
CA MET A 824 -20.15 -38.59 12.55
C MET A 824 -21.04 -39.27 13.60
N PRO A 825 -22.36 -38.99 13.64
CA PRO A 825 -23.29 -39.90 14.29
C PRO A 825 -23.47 -41.16 13.42
N GLU A 826 -23.61 -42.33 14.05
CA GLU A 826 -23.66 -43.66 13.42
C GLU A 826 -24.83 -43.89 12.43
N ASP A 827 -25.73 -42.91 12.26
CA ASP A 827 -27.01 -43.09 11.55
C ASP A 827 -27.15 -42.33 10.21
N ILE A 828 -26.08 -41.73 9.66
CA ILE A 828 -26.15 -41.11 8.31
C ILE A 828 -25.80 -42.14 7.24
N VAL A 829 -26.82 -42.67 6.57
CA VAL A 829 -26.68 -43.51 5.37
C VAL A 829 -26.20 -42.64 4.20
N VAL A 830 -24.89 -42.63 3.95
CA VAL A 830 -24.27 -42.09 2.73
C VAL A 830 -24.09 -43.23 1.73
N ARG A 831 -24.56 -43.06 0.49
CA ARG A 831 -24.40 -44.08 -0.56
C ARG A 831 -22.93 -44.12 -1.02
N PRO A 832 -22.21 -45.24 -0.89
CA PRO A 832 -20.80 -45.32 -1.25
C PRO A 832 -20.61 -45.59 -2.75
N HIS A 833 -19.65 -44.91 -3.36
CA HIS A 833 -18.88 -45.49 -4.47
C HIS A 833 -17.63 -46.14 -3.86
N GLU A 834 -17.71 -47.45 -3.59
CA GLU A 834 -16.54 -48.27 -3.28
C GLU A 834 -15.75 -48.53 -4.57
N ILE A 835 -14.52 -48.01 -4.65
CA ILE A 835 -13.49 -48.61 -5.51
C ILE A 835 -12.56 -49.39 -4.58
N LYS A 836 -12.66 -50.72 -4.62
CA LYS A 836 -11.72 -51.61 -3.94
C LYS A 836 -10.48 -51.79 -4.81
N GLU A 837 -9.41 -51.07 -4.51
CA GLU A 837 -8.07 -51.49 -4.94
C GLU A 837 -7.57 -52.58 -3.99
N GLN A 838 -7.13 -53.70 -4.55
CA GLN A 838 -6.69 -54.88 -3.82
C GLN A 838 -5.37 -54.65 -3.08
N GLU A 839 -5.28 -55.28 -1.91
CA GLU A 839 -4.09 -55.46 -1.06
C GLU A 839 -3.60 -54.26 -0.24
N THR A 840 -4.51 -53.68 0.55
CA THR A 840 -4.35 -53.31 1.97
C THR A 840 -5.72 -52.82 2.46
N GLU A 841 -6.11 -53.05 3.71
CA GLU A 841 -7.37 -52.53 4.28
C GLU A 841 -7.34 -50.98 4.39
N ARG A 842 -7.34 -50.29 3.25
CA ARG A 842 -7.42 -48.84 3.13
C ARG A 842 -8.86 -48.44 2.82
N LEU A 843 -9.53 -47.86 3.81
CA LEU A 843 -10.83 -47.25 3.64
C LEU A 843 -10.63 -45.78 3.26
N SER A 844 -11.09 -45.38 2.07
CA SER A 844 -11.01 -44.00 1.57
C SER A 844 -12.39 -43.37 1.56
N TYR A 845 -12.51 -42.15 2.08
CA TYR A 845 -13.73 -41.36 2.11
C TYR A 845 -13.50 -40.04 1.38
N TYR A 846 -14.45 -39.69 0.52
CA TYR A 846 -14.44 -38.45 -0.25
C TYR A 846 -15.61 -37.58 0.19
N TYR A 847 -15.33 -36.31 0.44
CA TYR A 847 -16.30 -35.27 0.71
C TYR A 847 -16.16 -34.22 -0.39
N GLU A 848 -17.24 -33.94 -1.11
CA GLU A 848 -17.30 -32.89 -2.12
C GLU A 848 -18.46 -31.96 -1.79
N SER A 849 -18.16 -30.66 -1.81
CA SER A 849 -19.11 -29.56 -1.79
C SER A 849 -18.84 -28.65 -2.99
N PRO A 850 -19.72 -27.68 -3.31
CA PRO A 850 -19.54 -26.78 -4.45
C PRO A 850 -18.29 -25.88 -4.38
N VAL A 851 -17.67 -25.79 -3.20
CA VAL A 851 -16.53 -24.90 -2.93
C VAL A 851 -15.31 -25.70 -2.51
N TYR A 852 -15.47 -26.85 -1.86
CA TYR A 852 -14.33 -27.63 -1.33
C TYR A 852 -14.48 -29.12 -1.57
N SER A 853 -13.35 -29.78 -1.78
CA SER A 853 -13.23 -31.24 -1.77
C SER A 853 -12.19 -31.69 -0.76
N ALA A 854 -12.48 -32.79 -0.07
CA ALA A 854 -11.58 -33.39 0.91
C ALA A 854 -11.56 -34.91 0.83
N LYS A 855 -10.37 -35.50 0.97
CA LYS A 855 -10.18 -36.96 1.01
C LYS A 855 -9.56 -37.40 2.33
N PHE A 856 -10.20 -38.35 3.00
CA PHE A 856 -9.71 -38.97 4.21
C PHE A 856 -9.41 -40.44 3.96
N THR A 857 -8.26 -40.93 4.42
CA THR A 857 -7.93 -42.36 4.36
C THR A 857 -7.71 -42.93 5.74
N ARG A 858 -8.21 -44.14 5.97
CA ARG A 858 -7.96 -44.93 7.18
C ARG A 858 -7.00 -46.07 6.87
N SER A 859 -5.92 -46.17 7.64
CA SER A 859 -4.98 -47.28 7.60
C SER A 859 -4.61 -47.66 9.03
N ALA A 860 -4.66 -48.95 9.36
CA ALA A 860 -4.30 -49.47 10.70
C ALA A 860 -4.98 -48.76 11.89
N GLY A 861 -6.26 -48.35 11.73
CA GLY A 861 -7.03 -47.71 12.80
C GLY A 861 -6.86 -46.19 12.93
N GLN A 862 -5.84 -45.61 12.31
CA GLN A 862 -5.59 -44.16 12.27
C GLN A 862 -6.14 -43.53 10.99
N TRP A 863 -6.56 -42.26 11.10
CA TRP A 863 -7.13 -41.47 10.01
C TRP A 863 -6.17 -40.36 9.60
N SER A 864 -6.06 -40.13 8.30
CA SER A 864 -5.23 -39.07 7.72
C SER A 864 -6.06 -38.25 6.73
N LEU A 865 -6.01 -36.92 6.83
CA LEU A 865 -6.48 -36.02 5.77
C LEU A 865 -5.40 -36.01 4.69
N VAL A 866 -5.76 -36.41 3.48
CA VAL A 866 -4.81 -36.60 2.37
C VAL A 866 -4.89 -35.45 1.36
N TYR A 867 -6.02 -34.77 1.30
CA TYR A 867 -6.30 -33.73 0.31
C TYR A 867 -7.40 -32.81 0.82
N PHE A 868 -7.21 -31.50 0.70
CA PHE A 868 -8.23 -30.46 0.89
C PHE A 868 -7.97 -29.39 -0.18
N ALA A 869 -8.95 -29.15 -1.05
CA ALA A 869 -8.82 -28.14 -2.11
C ALA A 869 -10.12 -27.37 -2.29
N GLU A 870 -9.99 -26.08 -2.56
CA GLU A 870 -11.06 -25.27 -3.12
C GLU A 870 -11.28 -25.71 -4.57
N GLN A 871 -12.54 -25.97 -4.97
CA GLN A 871 -12.84 -26.27 -6.37
C GLN A 871 -12.81 -24.96 -7.14
N GLU A 872 -11.79 -24.76 -7.98
CA GLU A 872 -11.87 -23.75 -9.04
C GLU A 872 -13.08 -24.10 -9.92
N LYS A 873 -14.10 -23.23 -9.90
CA LYS A 873 -15.22 -23.29 -10.84
C LYS A 873 -14.68 -22.95 -12.22
N ASP A 874 -14.64 -23.94 -13.13
CA ASP A 874 -14.75 -23.68 -14.57
C ASP A 874 -16.01 -22.84 -14.89
#